data_AF-A0A0L7RA92-F1
#
_entry.id   AF-A0A0L7RA92-F1
#
_cell.length_a   1.000
_cell.length_b   1.000
_cell.length_c   1.000
_cell.angle_alpha   90.00
_cell.angle_beta   90.00
_cell.angle_gamma   90.00
#
_symmetry.space_group_name_H-M   'P 1'
#
loop_
_entity.id
_entity.type
_entity.pdbx_description
1 polymer ?
#
loop_
_entity_poly.entity_id
_entity_poly.type
_entity_poly.pdbx_seq_one_letter_code
_entity_poly.pdbx_strand_id
1 'polypeptide(L)'
;MADSLAKVFTTEDFNPEKFVKDLSAQCIGADELRQQRAKIQELANNTSAQLKRNVYQNYMQFIETAKEISHLESEMYQLSQLLSEQRSLLSTLGSTRTTGVVFENLSESQLEDVNDSTAKEEEQKQKLMQLLENVEGAMSLAETPGRVCLHEGSLLELDPLEGTPLKRVHAHLFNDILMIASWLANGSRRGPPRYKMQAVYNLESLAIVNVRDLGTVKLAFKLLAFSDTRVFQCATATSKKEWLDKCEQAKRMKLVEDNPTDASDNAKRSKEEKTTVPSRSMSLDSNTLGIDDEDTEYHEPPPEWMLEVAEDLDSCIAQRHFEEAYSLLEKAKAYLKDAQSTTLLLEIQLKVNDRGRSLVDVLTKELELSAEAKSLQGGGLRSARRVVRLLIQLNRSAQACQLYLRLCSAVLKARLERVKREGAIAPYVKQLSAITFSNIVEITKEFLKIFPKSTNCTSGLVVWCSQEVKHLTTYLAKQLFTPQVSLSTLVECIVSVRSHCDQLTQLGMDFRYQLDGQLRLPLVKAIKDTGDKCIDTVKGHIAEDTWRPTNLETSKNIEKLQSELDDLGIAVPSSYVTNDCWIALTDNTLAFSRIYVNLLEDCLSVATPELMALIDGVLVSVMRTQVQHVLASLRNPKLKQEKRLVHDNALYIRDVVIVRGLELYKSATNQIFEDLLTLKEQIEIDSLSPTKPKPTPRTSVPKYSTTEYI
;
A
#
# COMPACT_ATOMS: atom_id res chain seq x y z
N MET A 1 -4.48 -7.84 -45.44
CA MET A 1 -3.78 -7.01 -46.44
C MET A 1 -3.53 -5.56 -46.00
N ALA A 2 -4.20 -5.00 -44.97
CA ALA A 2 -3.88 -3.67 -44.45
C ALA A 2 -2.59 -3.66 -43.58
N ASP A 3 -2.37 -4.72 -42.79
CA ASP A 3 -1.18 -4.86 -41.92
C ASP A 3 0.14 -5.01 -42.67
N SER A 4 0.13 -5.49 -43.91
CA SER A 4 1.34 -5.61 -44.73
C SER A 4 1.83 -4.24 -45.22
N LEU A 5 0.90 -3.31 -45.50
CA LEU A 5 1.25 -1.96 -45.93
C LEU A 5 1.85 -1.14 -44.79
N ALA A 6 1.27 -1.21 -43.59
CA ALA A 6 1.80 -0.51 -42.40
C ALA A 6 3.24 -0.95 -42.05
N LYS A 7 3.56 -2.24 -42.24
CA LYS A 7 4.92 -2.78 -42.04
C LYS A 7 5.93 -2.32 -43.10
N VAL A 8 5.48 -2.09 -44.34
CA VAL A 8 6.34 -1.57 -45.43
C VAL A 8 6.64 -0.08 -45.24
N PHE A 9 5.72 0.70 -44.66
CA PHE A 9 5.94 2.12 -44.38
C PHE A 9 6.80 2.39 -43.13
N THR A 10 7.03 1.39 -42.29
CA THR A 10 7.79 1.52 -41.03
C THR A 10 9.25 1.11 -41.15
N THR A 11 9.69 0.61 -42.30
CA THR A 11 11.10 0.29 -42.57
C THR A 11 11.90 1.56 -42.87
N GLU A 12 13.10 1.69 -42.28
CA GLU A 12 13.97 2.88 -42.39
C GLU A 12 14.41 3.20 -43.84
N ASP A 13 14.41 2.20 -44.75
CA ASP A 13 14.79 2.32 -46.17
C ASP A 13 13.59 2.51 -47.14
N PHE A 14 12.46 3.05 -46.67
CA PHE A 14 11.29 3.22 -47.52
C PHE A 14 11.48 4.33 -48.57
N ASN A 15 11.41 3.96 -49.86
CA ASN A 15 11.45 4.92 -50.97
C ASN A 15 10.04 5.13 -51.60
N PRO A 16 9.43 6.32 -51.44
CA PRO A 16 8.07 6.58 -51.87
C PRO A 16 7.90 6.51 -53.39
N GLU A 17 8.91 6.91 -54.17
CA GLU A 17 8.80 6.94 -55.64
C GLU A 17 8.83 5.54 -56.25
N LYS A 18 9.64 4.63 -55.68
CA LYS A 18 9.67 3.22 -56.11
C LYS A 18 8.36 2.53 -55.77
N PHE A 19 7.84 2.76 -54.57
CA PHE A 19 6.56 2.20 -54.13
C PHE A 19 5.39 2.65 -55.01
N VAL A 20 5.31 3.93 -55.38
CA VAL A 20 4.26 4.44 -56.28
C VAL A 20 4.39 3.86 -57.70
N LYS A 21 5.63 3.68 -58.20
CA LYS A 21 5.88 3.05 -59.50
C LYS A 21 5.46 1.58 -59.53
N ASP A 22 5.77 0.82 -58.48
CA ASP A 22 5.37 -0.58 -58.37
C ASP A 22 3.84 -0.70 -58.21
N LEU A 23 3.22 0.18 -57.42
CA LEU A 23 1.77 0.24 -57.26
C LEU A 23 1.06 0.57 -58.58
N SER A 24 1.60 1.49 -59.38
CA SER A 24 1.04 1.86 -60.69
C SER A 24 1.28 0.79 -61.76
N ALA A 25 2.35 0.02 -61.65
CA ALA A 25 2.64 -1.10 -62.55
C ALA A 25 1.72 -2.31 -62.30
N GLN A 26 1.25 -2.46 -61.05
CA GLN A 26 0.46 -3.61 -60.62
C GLN A 26 -1.06 -3.38 -60.68
N CYS A 27 -1.52 -2.13 -60.71
CA CYS A 27 -2.94 -1.78 -60.84
C CYS A 27 -3.34 -1.57 -62.30
N ILE A 28 -4.28 -2.36 -62.81
CA ILE A 28 -4.78 -2.29 -64.20
C ILE A 28 -6.12 -1.53 -64.19
N GLY A 29 -6.11 -0.26 -63.76
CA GLY A 29 -7.31 0.58 -63.78
C GLY A 29 -7.28 1.80 -62.87
N ALA A 30 -7.97 2.87 -63.29
CA ALA A 30 -8.08 4.11 -62.53
C ALA A 30 -8.86 3.94 -61.20
N ASP A 31 -9.79 2.98 -61.14
CA ASP A 31 -10.62 2.75 -59.96
C ASP A 31 -9.87 1.96 -58.86
N GLU A 32 -9.00 1.02 -59.21
CA GLU A 32 -8.14 0.32 -58.23
C GLU A 32 -7.13 1.29 -57.59
N LEU A 33 -6.54 2.19 -58.38
CA LEU A 33 -5.65 3.24 -57.86
C LEU A 33 -6.37 4.21 -56.91
N ARG A 34 -7.63 4.56 -57.20
CA ARG A 34 -8.46 5.37 -56.29
C ARG A 34 -8.75 4.63 -54.98
N GLN A 35 -9.04 3.34 -55.04
CA GLN A 35 -9.27 2.53 -53.83
C GLN A 35 -8.00 2.38 -52.98
N GLN A 36 -6.83 2.16 -53.60
CA GLN A 36 -5.56 2.08 -52.87
C GLN A 36 -5.17 3.44 -52.27
N ARG A 37 -5.39 4.55 -52.99
CA ARG A 37 -5.21 5.90 -52.45
C ARG A 37 -6.14 6.15 -51.25
N ALA A 38 -7.40 5.74 -51.32
CA ALA A 38 -8.34 5.87 -50.22
C ALA A 38 -7.89 5.07 -48.98
N LYS A 39 -7.39 3.84 -49.16
CA LYS A 39 -6.83 3.01 -48.08
C LYS A 39 -5.59 3.64 -47.43
N ILE A 40 -4.68 4.21 -48.22
CA ILE A 40 -3.51 4.92 -47.70
C ILE A 40 -3.94 6.17 -46.92
N GLN A 41 -4.93 6.91 -47.42
CA GLN A 41 -5.48 8.07 -46.72
C GLN A 41 -6.15 7.69 -45.40
N GLU A 42 -6.88 6.57 -45.37
CA GLU A 42 -7.51 6.04 -44.15
C GLU A 42 -6.45 5.60 -43.13
N LEU A 43 -5.39 4.91 -43.57
CA LEU A 43 -4.25 4.55 -42.72
C LEU A 43 -3.53 5.77 -42.16
N ALA A 44 -3.33 6.82 -42.98
CA ALA A 44 -2.72 8.07 -42.53
C ALA A 44 -3.59 8.78 -41.48
N ASN A 45 -4.91 8.84 -41.71
CA ASN A 45 -5.86 9.43 -40.77
C ASN A 45 -5.92 8.65 -39.45
N ASN A 46 -5.93 7.31 -39.50
CA ASN A 46 -5.92 6.45 -38.33
C ASN A 46 -4.61 6.57 -37.54
N THR A 47 -3.47 6.63 -38.22
CA THR A 47 -2.16 6.80 -37.57
C THR A 47 -2.05 8.19 -36.91
N SER A 48 -2.53 9.25 -37.57
CA SER A 48 -2.60 10.59 -36.98
C SER A 48 -3.51 10.64 -35.75
N ALA A 49 -4.67 9.97 -35.79
CA ALA A 49 -5.56 9.87 -34.65
C ALA A 49 -4.94 9.07 -33.50
N GLN A 50 -4.24 7.98 -33.80
CA GLN A 50 -3.55 7.15 -32.82
C GLN A 50 -2.37 7.87 -32.18
N LEU A 51 -1.58 8.61 -32.96
CA LEU A 51 -0.53 9.50 -32.45
C LEU A 51 -1.12 10.57 -31.52
N LYS A 52 -2.19 11.24 -31.94
CA LYS A 52 -2.88 12.23 -31.07
C LYS A 52 -3.35 11.58 -29.78
N ARG A 53 -3.98 10.41 -29.84
CA ARG A 53 -4.46 9.69 -28.64
C ARG A 53 -3.30 9.28 -27.72
N ASN A 54 -2.19 8.80 -28.29
CA ASN A 54 -1.00 8.41 -27.55
C ASN A 54 -0.33 9.64 -26.89
N VAL A 55 -0.22 10.75 -27.62
CA VAL A 55 0.24 12.03 -27.08
C VAL A 55 -0.67 12.50 -25.95
N TYR A 56 -2.01 12.50 -26.11
CA TYR A 56 -2.95 12.90 -25.04
C TYR A 56 -2.88 11.98 -23.81
N GLN A 57 -2.71 10.67 -24.01
CA GLN A 57 -2.55 9.71 -22.92
C GLN A 57 -1.27 9.96 -22.11
N ASN A 58 -0.17 10.26 -22.80
CA ASN A 58 1.11 10.52 -22.16
C ASN A 58 1.32 11.99 -21.81
N TYR A 59 0.43 12.89 -22.21
CA TYR A 59 0.55 14.34 -22.02
C TYR A 59 0.64 14.71 -20.53
N MET A 60 -0.16 14.06 -19.68
CA MET A 60 -0.09 14.28 -18.24
C MET A 60 1.23 13.79 -17.66
N GLN A 61 1.74 12.64 -18.10
CA GLN A 61 3.04 12.13 -17.65
C GLN A 61 4.20 13.02 -18.13
N PHE A 62 4.16 13.54 -19.36
CA PHE A 62 5.16 14.49 -19.86
C PHE A 62 5.12 15.82 -19.10
N ILE A 63 3.94 16.32 -18.74
CA ILE A 63 3.81 17.54 -17.94
C ILE A 63 4.28 17.32 -16.50
N GLU A 64 3.92 16.20 -15.88
CA GLU A 64 4.36 15.86 -14.52
C GLU A 64 5.88 15.69 -14.47
N THR A 65 6.47 14.92 -15.39
CA THR A 65 7.94 14.76 -15.48
C THR A 65 8.65 16.08 -15.78
N ALA A 66 8.12 16.93 -16.67
CA ALA A 66 8.70 18.26 -16.92
C ALA A 66 8.62 19.17 -15.68
N LYS A 67 7.52 19.10 -14.91
CA LYS A 67 7.39 19.84 -13.64
C LYS A 67 8.33 19.33 -12.57
N GLU A 68 8.50 18.01 -12.44
CA GLU A 68 9.46 17.41 -11.52
C GLU A 68 10.90 17.79 -11.87
N ILE A 69 11.26 17.81 -13.16
CA ILE A 69 12.57 18.27 -13.63
C ILE A 69 12.79 19.75 -13.27
N SER A 70 11.78 20.61 -13.48
CA SER A 70 11.87 22.03 -13.12
C SER A 70 11.98 22.24 -11.60
N HIS A 71 11.31 21.41 -10.80
CA HIS A 71 11.43 21.45 -9.35
C HIS A 71 12.83 21.03 -8.89
N LEU A 72 13.37 19.94 -9.45
CA LEU A 72 14.74 19.49 -9.20
C LEU A 72 15.78 20.54 -9.61
N GLU A 73 15.57 21.24 -10.73
CA GLU A 73 16.45 22.33 -11.16
C GLU A 73 16.46 23.48 -10.13
N SER A 74 15.29 23.84 -9.59
CA SER A 74 15.17 24.85 -8.53
C SER A 74 15.89 24.42 -7.24
N GLU A 75 15.71 23.16 -6.81
CA GLU A 75 16.40 22.62 -5.63
C GLU A 75 17.92 22.57 -5.83
N MET A 76 18.38 22.18 -7.02
CA MET A 76 19.80 22.19 -7.36
C MET A 76 20.39 23.59 -7.32
N TYR A 77 19.64 24.60 -7.77
CA TYR A 77 20.07 26.00 -7.69
C TYR A 77 20.15 26.49 -6.24
N GLN A 78 19.18 26.14 -5.40
CA GLN A 78 19.21 26.44 -3.96
C GLN A 78 20.38 25.76 -3.25
N LEU A 79 20.68 24.52 -3.59
CA LEU A 79 21.80 23.78 -3.01
C LEU A 79 23.15 24.36 -3.47
N SER A 80 23.25 24.78 -4.73
CA SER A 80 24.41 25.54 -5.22
C SER A 80 24.57 26.87 -4.49
N GLN A 81 23.48 27.59 -4.21
CA GLN A 81 23.49 28.83 -3.43
C GLN A 81 23.98 28.57 -2.01
N LEU A 82 23.44 27.57 -1.33
CA LEU A 82 23.84 27.18 0.04
C LEU A 82 25.30 26.74 0.11
N LEU A 83 25.80 25.99 -0.87
CA LEU A 83 27.21 25.61 -0.94
C LEU A 83 28.12 26.83 -1.19
N SER A 84 27.68 27.78 -2.02
CA SER A 84 28.38 29.05 -2.22
C SER A 84 28.44 29.89 -0.94
N GLU A 85 27.33 29.93 -0.19
CA GLU A 85 27.24 30.59 1.11
C GLU A 85 28.09 29.89 2.18
N GLN A 86 28.09 28.55 2.24
CA GLN A 86 28.97 27.81 3.14
C GLN A 86 30.44 28.03 2.80
N ARG A 87 30.79 28.07 1.52
CA ARG A 87 32.16 28.36 1.07
C ARG A 87 32.57 29.79 1.42
N SER A 88 31.68 30.77 1.28
CA SER A 88 31.97 32.15 1.67
C SER A 88 32.11 32.26 3.20
N LEU A 89 31.26 31.61 3.98
CA LEU A 89 31.35 31.56 5.45
C LEU A 89 32.63 30.87 5.93
N LEU A 90 33.02 29.74 5.33
CA LEU A 90 34.30 29.07 5.61
C LEU A 90 35.49 29.95 5.24
N SER A 91 35.43 30.68 4.12
CA SER A 91 36.47 31.65 3.76
C SER A 91 36.53 32.82 4.75
N THR A 92 35.39 33.25 5.29
CA THR A 92 35.31 34.34 6.27
C THR A 92 35.81 33.88 7.64
N LEU A 93 35.50 32.65 8.05
CA LEU A 93 36.02 32.04 9.28
C LEU A 93 37.53 31.74 9.17
N GLY A 94 37.99 31.32 7.99
CA GLY A 94 39.42 31.13 7.70
C GLY A 94 40.21 32.43 7.81
N SER A 95 39.63 33.56 7.38
CA SER A 95 40.26 34.89 7.54
C SER A 95 40.06 35.51 8.92
N THR A 96 39.07 35.07 9.70
CA THR A 96 38.83 35.55 11.08
C THR A 96 39.77 34.90 12.10
N ARG A 97 40.36 33.74 11.80
CA ARG A 97 41.35 33.09 12.68
C ARG A 97 42.70 33.81 12.77
N THR A 98 42.97 34.81 11.92
CA THR A 98 44.19 35.63 12.02
C THR A 98 44.01 36.91 12.83
N THR A 99 42.80 37.21 13.32
CA THR A 99 42.53 38.45 14.09
C THR A 99 41.56 38.23 15.26
N GLY A 100 42.08 37.74 16.40
CA GLY A 100 41.46 38.01 17.70
C GLY A 100 41.47 36.86 18.71
N VAL A 101 42.45 36.85 19.61
CA VAL A 101 42.34 37.26 21.04
C VAL A 101 43.47 36.58 21.80
N VAL A 102 44.33 37.44 22.33
CA VAL A 102 45.53 37.15 23.11
C VAL A 102 45.15 36.47 24.43
N PHE A 103 45.70 35.29 24.68
CA PHE A 103 46.00 34.82 26.04
C PHE A 103 47.50 34.51 26.08
N GLU A 104 48.21 35.44 26.70
CA GLU A 104 49.64 35.41 26.97
C GLU A 104 49.87 34.49 28.18
N ASN A 105 50.77 33.51 28.07
CA ASN A 105 51.73 33.15 29.12
C ASN A 105 52.74 32.09 28.62
N LEU A 106 53.98 32.58 28.47
CA LEU A 106 55.27 31.93 28.80
C LEU A 106 55.74 30.73 27.95
N SER A 107 56.58 31.01 26.94
CA SER A 107 58.05 30.89 27.01
C SER A 107 58.68 30.84 25.61
N GLU A 108 59.30 31.95 25.19
CA GLU A 108 60.20 32.01 24.04
C GLU A 108 61.54 31.38 24.40
N SER A 109 61.81 30.17 23.89
CA SER A 109 63.17 29.71 23.56
C SER A 109 63.13 28.34 22.89
N GLN A 110 62.63 28.25 21.63
CA GLN A 110 62.88 27.12 20.70
C GLN A 110 62.28 27.32 19.27
N LEU A 111 61.91 28.55 18.90
CA LEU A 111 61.04 28.83 17.74
C LEU A 111 61.73 28.98 16.37
N GLU A 112 63.00 28.57 16.21
CA GLU A 112 63.65 28.59 14.89
C GLU A 112 63.69 27.21 14.19
N ASP A 113 63.53 26.08 14.90
CA ASP A 113 63.49 24.74 14.27
C ASP A 113 62.06 24.19 14.04
N VAL A 114 61.05 24.70 14.75
CA VAL A 114 59.67 24.16 14.68
C VAL A 114 58.91 24.68 13.45
N ASN A 115 59.19 25.89 12.98
CA ASN A 115 58.51 26.47 11.82
C ASN A 115 58.86 25.79 10.47
N ASP A 116 60.01 25.13 10.36
CA ASP A 116 60.38 24.37 9.16
C ASP A 116 59.72 22.97 9.14
N SER A 117 59.41 22.40 10.31
CA SER A 117 58.72 21.11 10.43
C SER A 117 57.23 21.19 10.07
N THR A 118 56.54 22.24 10.54
CA THR A 118 55.11 22.46 10.27
C THR A 118 54.87 22.89 8.82
N ALA A 119 55.76 23.69 8.23
CA ALA A 119 55.68 24.06 6.82
C ALA A 119 55.86 22.85 5.88
N LYS A 120 56.77 21.92 6.20
CA LYS A 120 56.99 20.68 5.44
C LYS A 120 55.80 19.73 5.54
N GLU A 121 55.18 19.62 6.71
CA GLU A 121 54.00 18.78 6.93
C GLU A 121 52.77 19.32 6.19
N GLU A 122 52.59 20.65 6.15
CA GLU A 122 51.54 21.33 5.38
C GLU A 122 51.74 21.17 3.86
N GLU A 123 52.97 21.30 3.36
CA GLU A 123 53.31 21.08 1.95
C GLU A 123 53.09 19.60 1.54
N GLN A 124 53.42 18.66 2.43
CA GLN A 124 53.19 17.23 2.21
C GLN A 124 51.70 16.88 2.22
N LYS A 125 50.90 17.52 3.08
CA LYS A 125 49.45 17.36 3.13
C LYS A 125 48.77 17.95 1.89
N GLN A 126 49.27 19.07 1.36
CA GLN A 126 48.79 19.65 0.09
C GLN A 126 49.11 18.74 -1.10
N LYS A 127 50.32 18.15 -1.15
CA LYS A 127 50.68 17.14 -2.16
C LYS A 127 49.80 15.89 -2.06
N LEU A 128 49.50 15.43 -0.84
CA LEU A 128 48.59 14.31 -0.60
C LEU A 128 47.18 14.61 -1.13
N MET A 129 46.62 15.78 -0.82
CA MET A 129 45.30 16.18 -1.35
C MET A 129 45.27 16.25 -2.88
N GLN A 130 46.31 16.77 -3.52
CA GLN A 130 46.40 16.83 -4.99
C GLN A 130 46.47 15.43 -5.65
N LEU A 131 47.10 14.45 -5.00
CA LEU A 131 47.15 13.07 -5.48
C LEU A 131 45.79 12.36 -5.31
N LEU A 132 45.10 12.62 -4.20
CA LEU A 132 43.80 12.05 -3.89
C LEU A 132 42.66 12.58 -4.77
N GLU A 133 42.75 13.83 -5.25
CA GLU A 133 41.81 14.38 -6.25
C GLU A 133 41.87 13.62 -7.60
N ASN A 134 43.01 13.00 -7.92
CA ASN A 134 43.20 12.26 -9.17
C ASN A 134 42.65 10.82 -9.12
N VAL A 135 42.25 10.33 -7.94
CA VAL A 135 41.76 8.97 -7.69
C VAL A 135 40.33 9.03 -7.15
N GLU A 136 39.37 8.59 -7.97
CA GLU A 136 37.96 8.53 -7.60
C GLU A 136 37.75 7.54 -6.43
N GLY A 137 37.11 8.01 -5.35
CA GLY A 137 36.81 7.23 -4.15
C GLY A 137 37.87 7.29 -3.04
N ALA A 138 38.98 7.99 -3.23
CA ALA A 138 40.07 8.02 -2.25
C ALA A 138 39.96 9.17 -1.23
N MET A 139 39.10 10.18 -1.42
CA MET A 139 38.96 11.36 -0.53
C MET A 139 38.79 11.02 0.96
N SER A 140 38.15 9.90 1.30
CA SER A 140 37.98 9.45 2.69
C SER A 140 39.29 9.06 3.38
N LEU A 141 40.34 8.72 2.62
CA LEU A 141 41.65 8.35 3.17
C LEU A 141 42.52 9.56 3.54
N ALA A 142 42.16 10.76 3.08
CA ALA A 142 42.85 12.03 3.40
C ALA A 142 42.46 12.61 4.77
N GLU A 143 41.39 12.08 5.38
CA GLU A 143 40.78 12.61 6.61
C GLU A 143 41.50 12.15 7.89
N THR A 144 42.27 11.06 7.82
CA THR A 144 43.12 10.56 8.91
C THR A 144 44.45 11.32 9.01
N PRO A 145 44.79 11.89 10.18
CA PRO A 145 46.01 12.66 10.38
C PRO A 145 47.27 11.77 10.33
N GLY A 146 48.36 12.28 9.75
CA GLY A 146 49.68 11.62 9.75
C GLY A 146 50.02 10.71 8.56
N ARG A 147 49.17 10.63 7.51
CA ARG A 147 49.45 9.80 6.34
C ARG A 147 50.43 10.45 5.36
N VAL A 148 51.52 9.75 5.05
CA VAL A 148 52.53 10.21 4.07
C VAL A 148 52.62 9.21 2.92
N CYS A 149 52.60 9.71 1.67
CA CYS A 149 52.81 8.88 0.48
C CYS A 149 54.32 8.61 0.31
N LEU A 150 54.73 7.35 0.43
CA LEU A 150 56.12 6.90 0.32
C LEU A 150 56.52 6.56 -1.11
N HIS A 151 55.61 5.99 -1.91
CA HIS A 151 55.90 5.61 -3.29
C HIS A 151 54.63 5.49 -4.15
N GLU A 152 54.75 5.88 -5.42
CA GLU A 152 53.70 5.72 -6.44
C GLU A 152 54.26 5.05 -7.69
N GLY A 153 53.44 4.24 -8.37
CA GLY A 153 53.88 3.58 -9.59
C GLY A 153 52.82 2.72 -10.28
N SER A 154 52.96 2.61 -11.59
CA SER A 154 52.07 1.81 -12.44
C SER A 154 52.56 0.37 -12.54
N LEU A 155 51.66 -0.57 -12.24
CA LEU A 155 51.88 -2.01 -12.21
C LEU A 155 50.88 -2.72 -13.15
N LEU A 156 51.26 -3.90 -13.64
CA LEU A 156 50.37 -4.75 -14.43
C LEU A 156 49.92 -5.94 -13.59
N GLU A 157 48.63 -6.08 -13.35
CA GLU A 157 48.07 -7.21 -12.61
C GLU A 157 48.01 -8.44 -13.51
N LEU A 158 48.54 -9.57 -13.02
CA LEU A 158 48.53 -10.88 -13.67
C LEU A 158 47.58 -11.83 -12.92
N ASP A 159 46.97 -12.75 -13.66
CA ASP A 159 46.19 -13.84 -13.09
C ASP A 159 47.08 -14.76 -12.21
N PRO A 160 46.72 -15.03 -10.93
CA PRO A 160 47.47 -15.92 -10.04
C PRO A 160 47.58 -17.38 -10.51
N LEU A 161 46.67 -17.87 -11.36
CA LEU A 161 46.62 -19.26 -11.81
C LEU A 161 47.13 -19.44 -13.24
N GLU A 162 46.77 -18.52 -14.15
CA GLU A 162 47.10 -18.64 -15.59
C GLU A 162 48.31 -17.78 -16.02
N GLY A 163 48.75 -16.82 -15.19
CA GLY A 163 49.90 -15.96 -15.48
C GLY A 163 49.68 -15.02 -16.69
N THR A 164 48.43 -14.75 -17.03
CA THR A 164 48.00 -13.87 -18.12
C THR A 164 47.82 -12.43 -17.62
N PRO A 165 48.12 -11.39 -18.44
CA PRO A 165 47.95 -10.01 -18.03
C PRO A 165 46.48 -9.57 -18.04
N LEU A 166 45.96 -9.18 -16.87
CA LEU A 166 44.57 -8.78 -16.68
C LEU A 166 44.37 -7.29 -16.94
N LYS A 167 45.02 -6.43 -16.16
CA LYS A 167 44.77 -4.98 -16.22
C LYS A 167 45.93 -4.14 -15.72
N ARG A 168 45.99 -2.90 -16.21
CA ARG A 168 46.94 -1.88 -15.73
C ARG A 168 46.37 -1.19 -14.51
N VAL A 169 47.19 -1.12 -13.49
CA VAL A 169 46.84 -0.67 -12.16
C VAL A 169 47.90 0.31 -11.70
N HIS A 170 47.52 1.24 -10.84
CA HIS A 170 48.40 2.23 -10.25
C HIS A 170 48.34 2.05 -8.73
N ALA A 171 49.49 1.80 -8.12
CA ALA A 171 49.60 1.54 -6.69
C ALA A 171 50.19 2.77 -5.98
N HIS A 172 49.63 3.09 -4.82
CA HIS A 172 50.10 4.14 -3.91
C HIS A 172 50.42 3.51 -2.56
N LEU A 173 51.68 3.58 -2.15
CA LEU A 173 52.15 3.13 -0.84
C LEU A 173 52.19 4.30 0.13
N PHE A 174 51.38 4.22 1.18
CA PHE A 174 51.40 5.11 2.34
C PHE A 174 52.17 4.48 3.51
N ASN A 175 52.33 5.21 4.60
CA ASN A 175 52.97 4.74 5.84
C ASN A 175 52.20 3.63 6.56
N ASP A 176 50.87 3.61 6.45
CA ASP A 176 50.00 2.63 7.11
C ASP A 176 49.32 1.65 6.13
N ILE A 177 49.16 2.08 4.87
CA ILE A 177 48.29 1.43 3.90
C ILE A 177 48.94 1.35 2.51
N LEU A 178 48.69 0.26 1.78
CA LEU A 178 48.94 0.16 0.34
C LEU A 178 47.62 0.21 -0.43
N MET A 179 47.42 1.25 -1.23
CA MET A 179 46.24 1.45 -2.06
C MET A 179 46.51 1.04 -3.51
N ILE A 180 45.53 0.39 -4.13
CA ILE A 180 45.57 -0.09 -5.51
C ILE A 180 44.39 0.52 -6.28
N ALA A 181 44.71 1.28 -7.33
CA ALA A 181 43.74 1.97 -8.17
C ALA A 181 43.81 1.49 -9.63
N SER A 182 42.68 1.13 -10.23
CA SER A 182 42.62 0.71 -11.64
C SER A 182 42.57 1.90 -12.58
N TRP A 183 43.24 1.82 -13.73
CA TRP A 183 43.17 2.85 -14.78
C TRP A 183 41.75 2.88 -15.39
N LEU A 184 41.13 4.07 -15.42
CA LEU A 184 39.81 4.24 -16.02
C LEU A 184 39.98 4.65 -17.50
N ALA A 185 39.54 3.79 -18.42
CA ALA A 185 39.59 4.05 -19.86
C ALA A 185 38.32 4.76 -20.36
N ASN A 186 37.98 5.89 -19.75
CA ASN A 186 36.88 6.73 -20.19
C ASN A 186 37.35 7.63 -21.34
N GLY A 187 37.03 7.20 -22.55
CA GLY A 187 37.03 8.06 -23.73
C GLY A 187 36.05 9.22 -23.55
N SER A 188 36.53 10.43 -23.85
CA SER A 188 35.73 11.63 -24.13
C SER A 188 34.85 12.17 -22.98
N ARG A 189 35.45 12.90 -22.01
CA ARG A 189 34.91 14.11 -21.36
C ARG A 189 36.03 14.80 -20.56
N ARG A 190 36.04 16.13 -20.56
CA ARG A 190 37.08 17.02 -19.99
C ARG A 190 37.08 16.99 -18.45
N GLY A 191 38.23 16.77 -17.81
CA GLY A 191 38.52 17.01 -16.37
C GLY A 191 38.86 15.74 -15.54
N PRO A 192 39.72 15.81 -14.48
CA PRO A 192 40.19 14.64 -13.71
C PRO A 192 39.04 14.04 -12.86
N PRO A 193 38.99 12.71 -12.59
CA PRO A 193 40.11 11.82 -12.23
C PRO A 193 40.42 10.70 -13.26
N ARG A 194 41.65 10.17 -13.20
CA ARG A 194 42.18 9.15 -14.14
C ARG A 194 42.17 7.71 -13.61
N TYR A 195 41.92 7.54 -12.31
CA TYR A 195 42.00 6.25 -11.64
C TYR A 195 40.81 6.03 -10.71
N LYS A 196 40.37 4.77 -10.57
CA LYS A 196 39.33 4.37 -9.62
C LYS A 196 39.93 3.46 -8.56
N MET A 197 39.77 3.79 -7.28
CA MET A 197 40.25 2.98 -6.17
C MET A 197 39.59 1.59 -6.21
N GLN A 198 40.40 0.52 -6.18
CA GLN A 198 39.90 -0.86 -6.24
C GLN A 198 40.09 -1.60 -4.92
N ALA A 199 41.25 -1.45 -4.27
CA ALA A 199 41.56 -2.13 -3.03
C ALA A 199 42.49 -1.29 -2.14
N VAL A 200 42.35 -1.46 -0.84
CA VAL A 200 43.13 -0.79 0.20
C VAL A 200 43.58 -1.88 1.17
N TYR A 201 44.89 -2.04 1.35
CA TYR A 201 45.46 -3.06 2.23
C TYR A 201 46.19 -2.40 3.40
N ASN A 202 45.89 -2.83 4.62
CA ASN A 202 46.68 -2.44 5.79
C ASN A 202 48.05 -3.15 5.74
N LEU A 203 49.13 -2.43 6.03
CA LEU A 203 50.49 -3.00 5.99
C LEU A 203 50.72 -4.11 7.01
N GLU A 204 49.95 -4.15 8.11
CA GLU A 204 50.02 -5.17 9.16
C GLU A 204 49.61 -6.56 8.66
N SER A 205 48.56 -6.64 7.84
CA SER A 205 48.04 -7.88 7.29
C SER A 205 48.63 -8.23 5.92
N LEU A 206 49.59 -7.44 5.44
CA LEU A 206 50.19 -7.57 4.12
C LEU A 206 51.51 -8.37 4.15
N ALA A 207 51.59 -9.40 3.32
CA ALA A 207 52.82 -10.11 3.01
C ALA A 207 53.17 -9.96 1.52
N ILE A 208 54.33 -9.37 1.23
CA ILE A 208 54.81 -9.19 -0.14
C ILE A 208 55.91 -10.21 -0.41
N VAL A 209 55.72 -11.06 -1.40
CA VAL A 209 56.60 -12.17 -1.76
C VAL A 209 57.21 -11.92 -3.13
N ASN A 210 58.53 -11.90 -3.22
CA ASN A 210 59.24 -11.81 -4.49
C ASN A 210 59.09 -13.14 -5.28
N VAL A 211 58.45 -13.09 -6.45
CA VAL A 211 58.30 -14.26 -7.33
C VAL A 211 59.51 -14.37 -8.25
N ARG A 212 60.07 -15.58 -8.37
CA ARG A 212 61.15 -15.88 -9.32
C ARG A 212 60.59 -15.97 -10.75
N ASP A 213 61.36 -15.50 -11.73
CA ASP A 213 60.91 -15.46 -13.12
C ASP A 213 60.62 -16.87 -13.66
N LEU A 214 59.39 -17.10 -14.11
CA LEU A 214 58.91 -18.38 -14.64
C LEU A 214 57.97 -18.11 -15.83
N GLY A 215 58.37 -18.53 -17.03
CA GLY A 215 57.54 -18.45 -18.23
C GLY A 215 57.15 -17.02 -18.63
N THR A 216 55.84 -16.73 -18.67
CA THR A 216 55.25 -15.42 -19.01
C THR A 216 55.37 -14.40 -17.87
N VAL A 217 55.65 -14.85 -16.64
CA VAL A 217 55.79 -14.01 -15.45
C VAL A 217 57.26 -13.63 -15.27
N LYS A 218 57.64 -12.43 -15.74
CA LYS A 218 58.97 -11.86 -15.57
C LYS A 218 58.90 -10.58 -14.75
N LEU A 219 59.77 -10.39 -13.77
CA LEU A 219 59.81 -9.19 -12.93
C LEU A 219 58.51 -8.94 -12.14
N ALA A 220 57.93 -10.01 -11.56
CA ALA A 220 56.71 -9.92 -10.76
C ALA A 220 56.94 -10.11 -9.25
N PHE A 221 56.09 -9.52 -8.43
CA PHE A 221 55.96 -9.81 -7.00
C PHE A 221 54.51 -10.17 -6.68
N LYS A 222 54.31 -11.01 -5.66
CA LYS A 222 53.01 -11.47 -5.20
C LYS A 222 52.63 -10.75 -3.91
N LEU A 223 51.42 -10.24 -3.86
CA LEU A 223 50.81 -9.63 -2.69
C LEU A 223 49.86 -10.65 -2.07
N LEU A 224 50.12 -11.01 -0.82
CA LEU A 224 49.32 -11.91 -0.01
C LEU A 224 48.68 -11.07 1.09
N ALA A 225 47.40 -10.74 0.93
CA ALA A 225 46.57 -10.26 2.01
C ALA A 225 45.64 -11.41 2.42
N PHE A 226 45.27 -11.50 3.70
CA PHE A 226 44.29 -12.51 4.13
C PHE A 226 43.01 -12.35 3.28
N SER A 227 42.56 -13.45 2.67
CA SER A 227 41.49 -13.57 1.64
C SER A 227 41.77 -13.16 0.19
N ASP A 228 42.93 -12.57 -0.16
CA ASP A 228 43.21 -12.17 -1.56
C ASP A 228 44.70 -12.33 -1.94
N THR A 229 44.97 -13.08 -3.02
CA THR A 229 46.33 -13.27 -3.55
C THR A 229 46.43 -12.69 -4.94
N ARG A 230 47.23 -11.62 -5.11
CA ARG A 230 47.40 -10.93 -6.40
C ARG A 230 48.85 -10.93 -6.84
N VAL A 231 49.09 -11.01 -8.15
CA VAL A 231 50.44 -10.99 -8.73
C VAL A 231 50.58 -9.74 -9.59
N PHE A 232 51.63 -8.95 -9.34
CA PHE A 232 51.90 -7.71 -10.05
C PHE A 232 53.23 -7.80 -10.79
N GLN A 233 53.21 -7.44 -12.06
CA GLN A 233 54.38 -7.34 -12.93
C GLN A 233 54.84 -5.88 -13.04
N CYS A 234 56.12 -5.65 -12.79
CA CYS A 234 56.76 -4.34 -12.94
C CYS A 234 57.36 -4.16 -14.34
N ALA A 235 57.45 -2.92 -14.81
CA ALA A 235 58.02 -2.60 -16.13
C ALA A 235 59.56 -2.81 -16.19
N THR A 236 60.26 -2.61 -15.07
CA THR A 236 61.72 -2.73 -14.97
C THR A 236 62.15 -3.49 -13.71
N ALA A 237 63.33 -4.12 -13.76
CA ALA A 237 63.90 -4.83 -12.61
C ALA A 237 64.27 -3.86 -11.47
N THR A 238 64.62 -2.62 -11.80
CA THR A 238 64.87 -1.54 -10.85
C THR A 238 63.58 -1.16 -10.11
N SER A 239 62.47 -0.98 -10.82
CA SER A 239 61.17 -0.68 -10.22
C SER A 239 60.69 -1.80 -9.29
N LYS A 240 60.86 -3.07 -9.67
CA LYS A 240 60.54 -4.20 -8.78
C LYS A 240 61.33 -4.16 -7.47
N LYS A 241 62.64 -3.84 -7.56
CA LYS A 241 63.50 -3.73 -6.39
C LYS A 241 63.10 -2.54 -5.51
N GLU A 242 62.83 -1.39 -6.12
CA GLU A 242 62.35 -0.20 -5.41
C GLU A 242 61.02 -0.45 -4.69
N TRP A 243 60.06 -1.13 -5.33
CA TRP A 243 58.79 -1.50 -4.71
C TRP A 243 58.96 -2.40 -3.48
N LEU A 244 59.82 -3.43 -3.58
CA LEU A 244 60.11 -4.32 -2.46
C LEU A 244 60.83 -3.60 -1.32
N ASP A 245 61.86 -2.81 -1.64
CA ASP A 245 62.65 -2.05 -0.67
C ASP A 245 61.78 -1.00 0.05
N LYS A 246 60.88 -0.32 -0.67
CA LYS A 246 59.98 0.69 -0.10
C LYS A 246 58.87 0.10 0.75
N CYS A 247 58.31 -1.04 0.36
CA CYS A 247 57.32 -1.72 1.19
C CYS A 247 57.95 -2.31 2.47
N GLU A 248 59.17 -2.83 2.39
CA GLU A 248 59.93 -3.27 3.57
C GLU A 248 60.29 -2.08 4.48
N GLN A 249 60.67 -0.94 3.90
CA GLN A 249 60.92 0.29 4.63
C GLN A 249 59.67 0.79 5.36
N ALA A 250 58.50 0.77 4.71
CA ALA A 250 57.22 1.15 5.32
C ALA A 250 56.85 0.23 6.49
N LYS A 251 57.00 -1.09 6.30
CA LYS A 251 56.76 -2.08 7.35
C LYS A 251 57.72 -1.93 8.54
N ARG A 252 58.99 -1.59 8.26
CA ARG A 252 60.00 -1.36 9.31
C ARG A 252 59.75 -0.06 10.07
N MET A 253 59.31 1.01 9.42
CA MET A 253 58.97 2.28 10.09
C MET A 253 57.79 2.10 11.06
N LYS A 254 56.74 1.39 10.64
CA LYS A 254 55.62 0.98 11.50
C LYS A 254 56.06 0.15 12.72
N LEU A 255 56.96 -0.84 12.51
CA LEU A 255 57.50 -1.66 13.62
C LEU A 255 58.32 -0.85 14.64
N VAL A 256 58.91 0.26 14.22
CA VAL A 256 59.70 1.16 15.07
C VAL A 256 58.80 2.16 15.82
N GLU A 257 57.65 2.55 15.24
CA GLU A 257 56.62 3.34 15.94
C GLU A 257 55.89 2.54 17.04
N ASP A 258 55.66 1.24 16.83
CA ASP A 258 54.96 0.37 17.81
C ASP A 258 55.84 -0.07 19.00
N ASN A 259 57.18 0.04 18.92
CA ASN A 259 58.13 -0.36 19.97
C ASN A 259 59.23 0.70 20.21
N PRO A 260 59.05 1.65 21.16
CA PRO A 260 60.04 2.70 21.39
C PRO A 260 61.20 2.32 22.33
N THR A 261 61.36 1.05 22.73
CA THR A 261 62.29 0.66 23.83
C THR A 261 63.43 -0.29 23.48
N ASP A 262 63.65 -0.67 22.22
CA ASP A 262 64.80 -1.50 21.84
C ASP A 262 65.71 -0.82 20.82
N ALA A 263 66.34 0.27 21.25
CA ALA A 263 67.49 0.87 20.60
C ALA A 263 68.78 0.52 21.35
N SER A 264 68.99 -0.76 21.69
CA SER A 264 70.32 -1.31 22.00
C SER A 264 70.29 -2.84 21.98
N ASP A 265 70.44 -3.45 20.81
CA ASP A 265 71.48 -4.48 20.65
C ASP A 265 71.52 -4.97 19.20
N ASN A 266 72.62 -4.57 18.56
CA ASN A 266 72.90 -4.88 17.18
C ASN A 266 73.60 -6.24 17.09
N ALA A 267 73.25 -6.99 16.03
CA ALA A 267 74.10 -7.99 15.38
C ALA A 267 74.46 -9.28 16.14
N LYS A 268 73.77 -10.39 15.81
CA LYS A 268 74.41 -11.63 15.34
C LYS A 268 73.41 -12.67 14.80
N ARG A 269 73.73 -13.13 13.59
CA ARG A 269 73.55 -14.48 13.00
C ARG A 269 72.24 -14.81 12.26
N SER A 270 72.41 -14.68 10.95
CA SER A 270 71.76 -15.39 9.85
C SER A 270 71.76 -16.93 9.93
N LYS A 271 70.69 -17.51 9.36
CA LYS A 271 70.57 -18.79 8.63
C LYS A 271 70.83 -20.10 9.39
N GLU A 272 69.81 -20.99 9.49
CA GLU A 272 69.54 -22.06 8.52
C GLU A 272 68.26 -22.86 8.83
N GLU A 273 67.72 -23.47 7.78
CA GLU A 273 66.49 -24.29 7.70
C GLU A 273 66.58 -25.64 8.47
N LYS A 274 65.43 -26.21 8.87
CA LYS A 274 64.81 -27.48 8.37
C LYS A 274 64.08 -28.31 9.44
N THR A 275 62.79 -28.58 9.13
CA THR A 275 62.00 -29.82 9.30
C THR A 275 61.67 -30.48 10.66
N THR A 276 60.37 -30.79 10.78
CA THR A 276 59.69 -31.98 11.36
C THR A 276 59.49 -32.14 12.88
N VAL A 277 58.20 -32.13 13.26
CA VAL A 277 57.49 -32.72 14.43
C VAL A 277 57.93 -34.15 14.83
N PRO A 278 57.51 -34.71 15.99
CA PRO A 278 56.97 -34.14 17.23
C PRO A 278 57.64 -34.70 18.53
N SER A 279 57.34 -34.04 19.66
CA SER A 279 57.83 -34.34 21.01
C SER A 279 57.40 -35.71 21.56
N ARG A 280 58.35 -36.44 22.17
CA ARG A 280 58.09 -37.39 23.27
C ARG A 280 59.25 -37.44 24.28
N SER A 281 58.92 -36.92 25.46
CA SER A 281 59.23 -37.41 26.82
C SER A 281 60.63 -37.31 27.42
N MET A 282 60.56 -37.04 28.74
CA MET A 282 61.54 -37.21 29.84
C MET A 282 62.56 -36.09 30.03
N SER A 283 62.96 -35.68 31.23
CA SER A 283 62.50 -35.80 32.62
C SER A 283 63.62 -35.18 33.46
N LEU A 284 63.29 -34.50 34.57
CA LEU A 284 64.17 -34.03 35.68
C LEU A 284 65.09 -32.84 35.32
N ASP A 285 65.18 -31.76 36.11
CA ASP A 285 65.38 -31.73 37.56
C ASP A 285 64.67 -30.59 38.29
N SER A 286 64.56 -30.82 39.59
CA SER A 286 63.71 -30.18 40.59
C SER A 286 64.37 -28.97 41.28
N ASN A 287 63.49 -28.10 41.81
CA ASN A 287 63.65 -27.23 42.99
C ASN A 287 64.24 -25.81 42.81
N THR A 288 63.34 -24.83 42.78
CA THR A 288 63.44 -23.68 43.72
C THR A 288 62.05 -23.16 44.09
N LEU A 289 61.82 -23.10 45.40
CA LEU A 289 60.75 -22.44 46.16
C LEU A 289 60.58 -20.98 45.67
N GLY A 290 59.42 -20.34 45.57
CA GLY A 290 58.24 -20.32 46.43
C GLY A 290 57.88 -18.84 46.61
N ILE A 291 56.91 -18.35 45.85
CA ILE A 291 56.15 -17.12 46.12
C ILE A 291 54.71 -17.44 45.72
N ASP A 292 53.87 -17.61 46.73
CA ASP A 292 52.42 -17.68 46.62
C ASP A 292 51.91 -16.30 46.21
N ASP A 293 51.34 -16.19 45.01
CA ASP A 293 50.33 -15.17 44.70
C ASP A 293 49.03 -15.94 44.38
N GLU A 294 48.16 -16.02 45.39
CA GLU A 294 46.74 -16.32 45.21
C GLU A 294 46.08 -15.18 44.40
N ASP A 295 45.04 -15.54 43.64
CA ASP A 295 44.11 -14.68 42.89
C ASP A 295 44.50 -14.30 41.44
N THR A 296 44.63 -15.30 40.57
CA THR A 296 44.19 -15.15 39.17
C THR A 296 43.13 -16.20 38.89
N GLU A 297 41.85 -15.82 39.00
CA GLU A 297 40.73 -16.64 38.51
C GLU A 297 40.98 -16.92 37.01
N TYR A 298 41.33 -18.16 36.68
CA TYR A 298 41.35 -18.65 35.30
C TYR A 298 39.91 -18.66 34.78
N HIS A 299 39.43 -17.53 34.30
CA HIS A 299 38.24 -17.51 33.45
C HIS A 299 38.61 -18.14 32.11
N GLU A 300 38.00 -19.30 31.82
CA GLU A 300 38.05 -19.94 30.51
C GLU A 300 37.62 -18.91 29.44
N PRO A 301 38.43 -18.67 28.40
CA PRO A 301 38.11 -17.64 27.41
C PRO A 301 36.77 -17.95 26.75
N PRO A 302 35.94 -16.93 26.45
CA PRO A 302 34.68 -17.16 25.78
C PRO A 302 34.91 -17.86 24.43
N PRO A 303 34.00 -18.75 24.00
CA PRO A 303 34.11 -19.46 22.73
C PRO A 303 34.33 -18.51 21.54
N GLU A 304 35.11 -18.93 20.55
CA GLU A 304 35.43 -18.14 19.35
C GLU A 304 34.18 -17.60 18.64
N TRP A 305 33.12 -18.41 18.57
CA TRP A 305 31.84 -17.97 17.97
C TRP A 305 31.22 -16.77 18.69
N MET A 306 31.47 -16.57 20.00
CA MET A 306 30.99 -15.42 20.79
C MET A 306 31.69 -14.11 20.39
N LEU A 307 32.97 -14.21 20.01
CA LEU A 307 33.77 -13.06 19.56
C LEU A 307 33.33 -12.61 18.15
N GLU A 308 32.94 -13.56 17.30
CA GLU A 308 32.50 -13.32 15.92
C GLU A 308 30.99 -13.01 15.78
N VAL A 309 30.18 -13.19 16.84
CA VAL A 309 28.70 -12.98 16.79
C VAL A 309 28.31 -11.64 16.19
N ALA A 310 29.04 -10.56 16.50
CA ALA A 310 28.69 -9.25 16.00
C ALA A 310 28.84 -9.16 14.47
N GLU A 311 29.89 -9.76 13.91
CA GLU A 311 30.17 -9.80 12.47
C GLU A 311 29.21 -10.75 11.75
N ASP A 312 28.95 -11.92 12.35
CA ASP A 312 27.98 -12.89 11.84
C ASP A 312 26.56 -12.31 11.80
N LEU A 313 26.16 -11.58 12.85
CA LEU A 313 24.87 -10.87 12.86
C LEU A 313 24.79 -9.82 11.76
N ASP A 314 25.86 -9.03 11.55
CA ASP A 314 25.90 -8.03 10.49
C ASP A 314 25.81 -8.67 9.10
N SER A 315 26.50 -9.80 8.89
CA SER A 315 26.43 -10.59 7.66
C SER A 315 25.02 -11.14 7.42
N CYS A 316 24.39 -11.76 8.43
CA CYS A 316 23.02 -12.28 8.32
C CYS A 316 21.99 -11.16 8.08
N ILE A 317 22.16 -9.99 8.71
CA ILE A 317 21.29 -8.81 8.49
C ILE A 317 21.47 -8.29 7.05
N ALA A 318 22.70 -8.17 6.56
CA ALA A 318 22.99 -7.71 5.21
C ALA A 318 22.43 -8.65 4.12
N GLN A 319 22.52 -9.97 4.36
CA GLN A 319 21.99 -11.01 3.45
C GLN A 319 20.47 -11.21 3.56
N ARG A 320 19.79 -10.51 4.49
CA ARG A 320 18.35 -10.67 4.81
C ARG A 320 17.96 -12.06 5.31
N HIS A 321 18.90 -12.79 5.91
CA HIS A 321 18.64 -14.06 6.58
C HIS A 321 18.18 -13.81 8.03
N PHE A 322 16.98 -13.20 8.18
CA PHE A 322 16.52 -12.71 9.47
C PHE A 322 16.21 -13.80 10.52
N GLU A 323 15.84 -15.00 10.10
CA GLU A 323 15.63 -16.14 11.02
C GLU A 323 16.96 -16.65 11.61
N GLU A 324 18.00 -16.70 10.78
CA GLU A 324 19.35 -17.07 11.22
C GLU A 324 19.90 -16.01 12.16
N ALA A 325 19.77 -14.73 11.79
CA ALA A 325 20.14 -13.59 12.65
C ALA A 325 19.42 -13.64 14.01
N TYR A 326 18.11 -13.93 14.02
CA TYR A 326 17.36 -14.09 15.27
C TYR A 326 17.88 -15.26 16.10
N SER A 327 18.13 -16.42 15.48
CA SER A 327 18.63 -17.60 16.18
C SER A 327 20.01 -17.39 16.81
N LEU A 328 20.91 -16.67 16.11
CA LEU A 328 22.23 -16.30 16.61
C LEU A 328 22.11 -15.31 17.77
N LEU A 329 21.21 -14.34 17.65
CA LEU A 329 20.94 -13.36 18.71
C LEU A 329 20.34 -14.01 19.96
N GLU A 330 19.46 -15.01 19.80
CA GLU A 330 18.89 -15.76 20.92
C GLU A 330 19.94 -16.65 21.60
N LYS A 331 20.77 -17.35 20.83
CA LYS A 331 21.92 -18.13 21.33
C LYS A 331 22.91 -17.25 22.10
N ALA A 332 23.26 -16.09 21.55
CA ALA A 332 24.15 -15.12 22.21
C ALA A 332 23.55 -14.61 23.52
N LYS A 333 22.25 -14.25 23.53
CA LYS A 333 21.57 -13.80 24.75
C LYS A 333 21.39 -14.89 25.80
N ALA A 334 21.22 -16.15 25.40
CA ALA A 334 21.16 -17.28 26.33
C ALA A 334 22.53 -17.51 27.00
N TYR A 335 23.60 -17.56 26.19
CA TYR A 335 24.97 -17.70 26.70
C TYR A 335 25.37 -16.55 27.63
N LEU A 336 25.03 -15.31 27.27
CA LEU A 336 25.30 -14.12 28.10
C LEU A 336 24.49 -14.08 29.41
N LYS A 337 23.42 -14.87 29.55
CA LYS A 337 22.67 -15.00 30.81
C LYS A 337 23.30 -16.03 31.76
N ASP A 338 23.91 -17.07 31.20
CA ASP A 338 24.49 -18.18 31.96
C ASP A 338 25.97 -17.93 32.32
N ALA A 339 26.65 -17.03 31.59
CA ALA A 339 28.05 -16.68 31.81
C ALA A 339 28.26 -15.69 32.97
N GLN A 340 29.38 -15.84 33.68
CA GLN A 340 29.82 -14.88 34.70
C GLN A 340 30.25 -13.55 34.06
N SER A 341 29.97 -12.43 34.73
CA SER A 341 30.10 -11.09 34.13
C SER A 341 31.55 -10.62 34.06
N THR A 342 32.24 -10.90 32.96
CA THR A 342 33.56 -10.33 32.64
C THR A 342 33.41 -9.01 31.85
N THR A 343 34.35 -8.07 31.99
CA THR A 343 34.39 -6.79 31.23
C THR A 343 34.27 -6.97 29.72
N LEU A 344 34.92 -8.00 29.15
CA LEU A 344 34.84 -8.32 27.72
C LEU A 344 33.44 -8.83 27.31
N LEU A 345 32.77 -9.61 28.15
CA LEU A 345 31.40 -10.08 27.90
C LEU A 345 30.39 -8.94 27.98
N LEU A 346 30.61 -7.92 28.81
CA LEU A 346 29.78 -6.72 28.85
C LEU A 346 29.90 -5.89 27.56
N GLU A 347 31.11 -5.77 27.01
CA GLU A 347 31.31 -5.09 25.72
C GLU A 347 30.61 -5.85 24.57
N ILE A 348 30.76 -7.17 24.53
CA ILE A 348 30.07 -8.03 23.55
C ILE A 348 28.56 -7.94 23.73
N GLN A 349 28.06 -7.92 24.96
CA GLN A 349 26.64 -7.75 25.26
C GLN A 349 26.10 -6.42 24.74
N LEU A 350 26.85 -5.31 24.86
CA LEU A 350 26.47 -4.03 24.28
C LEU A 350 26.41 -4.11 22.75
N LYS A 351 27.43 -4.68 22.10
CA LYS A 351 27.46 -4.87 20.63
C LYS A 351 26.30 -5.73 20.14
N VAL A 352 26.03 -6.86 20.79
CA VAL A 352 24.90 -7.76 20.47
C VAL A 352 23.55 -7.06 20.66
N ASN A 353 23.39 -6.25 21.71
CA ASN A 353 22.17 -5.49 21.94
C ASN A 353 21.96 -4.40 20.88
N ASP A 354 23.01 -3.70 20.47
CA ASP A 354 22.94 -2.70 19.40
C ASP A 354 22.62 -3.34 18.04
N ARG A 355 23.19 -4.50 17.73
CA ARG A 355 22.79 -5.27 16.53
C ARG A 355 21.37 -5.81 16.62
N GLY A 356 20.92 -6.17 17.82
CA GLY A 356 19.51 -6.48 18.06
C GLY A 356 18.57 -5.32 17.78
N ARG A 357 18.96 -4.08 18.11
CA ARG A 357 18.20 -2.87 17.74
C ARG A 357 18.23 -2.64 16.23
N SER A 358 19.41 -2.74 15.62
CA SER A 358 19.59 -2.63 14.16
C SER A 358 18.72 -3.63 13.39
N LEU A 359 18.65 -4.89 13.85
CA LEU A 359 17.78 -5.92 13.27
C LEU A 359 16.29 -5.50 13.35
N VAL A 360 15.84 -4.99 14.50
CA VAL A 360 14.46 -4.48 14.65
C VAL A 360 14.19 -3.31 13.69
N ASP A 361 15.13 -2.38 13.55
CA ASP A 361 14.98 -1.23 12.65
C ASP A 361 14.92 -1.64 11.18
N VAL A 362 15.75 -2.59 10.76
CA VAL A 362 15.73 -3.16 9.39
C VAL A 362 14.42 -3.89 9.12
N LEU A 363 13.97 -4.74 10.05
CA LEU A 363 12.69 -5.46 9.92
C LEU A 363 11.49 -4.49 9.87
N THR A 364 11.54 -3.41 10.65
CA THR A 364 10.53 -2.35 10.66
C THR A 364 10.46 -1.66 9.30
N LYS A 365 11.61 -1.19 8.79
CA LYS A 365 11.71 -0.52 7.48
C LYS A 365 11.27 -1.43 6.34
N GLU A 366 11.61 -2.72 6.38
CA GLU A 366 11.18 -3.66 5.34
C GLU A 366 9.65 -3.85 5.32
N LEU A 367 9.00 -3.86 6.50
CA LEU A 367 7.55 -3.94 6.57
C LEU A 367 6.87 -2.65 6.08
N GLU A 368 7.46 -1.49 6.37
CA GLU A 368 6.99 -0.17 5.90
C GLU A 368 7.10 -0.06 4.37
N LEU A 369 8.25 -0.41 3.81
CA LEU A 369 8.46 -0.46 2.35
C LEU A 369 7.50 -1.44 1.67
N SER A 370 7.19 -2.57 2.31
CA SER A 370 6.19 -3.51 1.81
C SER A 370 4.78 -2.94 1.80
N ALA A 371 4.44 -1.98 2.67
CA ALA A 371 3.14 -1.31 2.67
C ALA A 371 3.04 -0.24 1.57
N GLU A 372 4.15 0.35 1.18
CA GLU A 372 4.24 1.40 0.15
C GLU A 372 4.41 0.85 -1.27
N ALA A 373 4.87 -0.39 -1.42
CA ALA A 373 5.08 -1.01 -2.72
C ALA A 373 3.75 -1.16 -3.50
N LYS A 374 3.66 -0.52 -4.67
CA LYS A 374 2.48 -0.60 -5.58
C LYS A 374 2.16 -2.03 -6.08
N SER A 375 3.09 -2.99 -5.92
CA SER A 375 2.95 -4.39 -6.31
C SER A 375 2.49 -5.28 -5.13
N LEU A 376 1.31 -5.01 -4.58
CA LEU A 376 0.69 -5.86 -3.54
C LEU A 376 -0.04 -7.09 -4.13
N GLN A 377 0.30 -7.47 -5.35
CA GLN A 377 -0.40 -8.48 -6.15
C GLN A 377 0.10 -9.89 -5.81
N GLY A 378 -0.22 -10.37 -4.60
CA GLY A 378 -0.25 -11.79 -4.29
C GLY A 378 0.77 -12.33 -3.27
N GLY A 379 1.73 -11.51 -2.83
CA GLY A 379 2.79 -11.95 -1.90
C GLY A 379 2.96 -11.12 -0.61
N GLY A 380 2.53 -9.85 -0.59
CA GLY A 380 2.86 -8.90 0.47
C GLY A 380 2.49 -9.38 1.88
N LEU A 381 1.23 -9.78 2.08
CA LEU A 381 0.77 -10.28 3.39
C LEU A 381 1.45 -11.59 3.81
N ARG A 382 1.89 -12.43 2.86
CA ARG A 382 2.57 -13.70 3.14
C ARG A 382 4.03 -13.49 3.53
N SER A 383 4.74 -12.64 2.79
CA SER A 383 6.12 -12.23 3.11
C SER A 383 6.19 -11.54 4.48
N ALA A 384 5.23 -10.64 4.74
CA ALA A 384 5.11 -9.94 6.01
C ALA A 384 4.90 -10.86 7.22
N ARG A 385 4.33 -12.08 7.06
CA ARG A 385 4.15 -13.01 8.19
C ARG A 385 5.46 -13.44 8.82
N ARG A 386 6.52 -13.56 8.03
CA ARG A 386 7.84 -13.98 8.52
C ARG A 386 8.42 -12.86 9.40
N VAL A 387 8.46 -11.65 8.85
CA VAL A 387 8.95 -10.44 9.52
C VAL A 387 8.17 -10.14 10.80
N VAL A 388 6.83 -10.23 10.77
CA VAL A 388 5.98 -10.00 11.96
C VAL A 388 6.23 -11.05 13.03
N ARG A 389 6.39 -12.33 12.67
CA ARG A 389 6.72 -13.39 13.65
C ARG A 389 8.06 -13.12 14.34
N LEU A 390 9.08 -12.70 13.59
CA LEU A 390 10.39 -12.34 14.14
C LEU A 390 10.30 -11.12 15.07
N LEU A 391 9.51 -10.10 14.72
CA LEU A 391 9.29 -8.95 15.59
C LEU A 391 8.53 -9.30 16.88
N ILE A 392 7.59 -10.24 16.82
CA ILE A 392 6.90 -10.77 18.01
C ILE A 392 7.91 -11.48 18.92
N GLN A 393 8.77 -12.33 18.34
CA GLN A 393 9.82 -13.03 19.08
C GLN A 393 10.86 -12.07 19.70
N LEU A 394 11.14 -10.94 19.05
CA LEU A 394 11.98 -9.85 19.57
C LEU A 394 11.29 -8.97 20.63
N ASN A 395 10.14 -9.36 21.17
CA ASN A 395 9.35 -8.61 22.15
C ASN A 395 8.92 -7.21 21.65
N ARG A 396 8.63 -7.06 20.36
CA ARG A 396 8.10 -5.84 19.74
C ARG A 396 6.69 -6.06 19.17
N SER A 397 5.84 -6.78 19.90
CA SER A 397 4.50 -7.19 19.46
C SER A 397 3.57 -6.01 19.13
N ALA A 398 3.58 -4.94 19.92
CA ALA A 398 2.73 -3.77 19.69
C ALA A 398 3.09 -3.02 18.39
N GLN A 399 4.38 -2.79 18.16
CA GLN A 399 4.89 -2.15 16.94
C GLN A 399 4.62 -3.03 15.72
N ALA A 400 4.89 -4.34 15.82
CA ALA A 400 4.60 -5.29 14.75
C ALA A 400 3.11 -5.33 14.39
N CYS A 401 2.23 -5.28 15.39
CA CYS A 401 0.79 -5.22 15.21
C CYS A 401 0.37 -3.96 14.45
N GLN A 402 0.84 -2.78 14.87
CA GLN A 402 0.48 -1.52 14.22
C GLN A 402 0.91 -1.48 12.74
N LEU A 403 2.15 -1.90 12.46
CA LEU A 403 2.68 -1.92 11.10
C LEU A 403 1.98 -2.97 10.23
N TYR A 404 1.67 -4.14 10.78
CA TYR A 404 0.92 -5.17 10.07
C TYR A 404 -0.50 -4.71 9.72
N LEU A 405 -1.20 -4.03 10.64
CA LEU A 405 -2.52 -3.47 10.37
C LEU A 405 -2.46 -2.35 9.32
N ARG A 406 -1.41 -1.52 9.34
CA ARG A 406 -1.17 -0.51 8.28
C ARG A 406 -0.99 -1.16 6.90
N LEU A 407 -0.22 -2.24 6.83
CA LEU A 407 -0.08 -3.05 5.60
C LEU A 407 -1.43 -3.64 5.17
N CYS A 408 -2.25 -4.12 6.10
CA CYS A 408 -3.58 -4.63 5.81
C CYS A 408 -4.49 -3.56 5.20
N SER A 409 -4.48 -2.33 5.74
CA SER A 409 -5.20 -1.19 5.15
C SER A 409 -4.73 -0.87 3.73
N ALA A 410 -3.41 -0.87 3.49
CA ALA A 410 -2.85 -0.64 2.15
C ALA A 410 -3.29 -1.70 1.14
N VAL A 411 -3.29 -2.98 1.54
CA VAL A 411 -3.79 -4.09 0.72
C VAL A 411 -5.28 -3.96 0.45
N LEU A 412 -6.07 -3.62 1.47
CA LEU A 412 -7.51 -3.44 1.32
C LEU A 412 -7.84 -2.30 0.35
N LYS A 413 -7.15 -1.16 0.49
CA LYS A 413 -7.29 0.00 -0.40
C LYS A 413 -6.90 -0.33 -1.84
N ALA A 414 -5.77 -1.01 -2.05
CA ALA A 414 -5.34 -1.44 -3.38
C ALA A 414 -6.32 -2.42 -4.04
N ARG A 415 -6.97 -3.30 -3.26
CA ARG A 415 -8.04 -4.17 -3.76
C ARG A 415 -9.30 -3.38 -4.13
N LEU A 416 -9.66 -2.39 -3.30
CA LEU A 416 -10.82 -1.54 -3.51
C LEU A 416 -10.71 -0.69 -4.79
N GLU A 417 -9.52 -0.12 -5.05
CA GLU A 417 -9.24 0.70 -6.25
C GLU A 417 -9.34 -0.08 -7.56
N ARG A 418 -9.20 -1.41 -7.53
CA ARG A 418 -9.35 -2.27 -8.71
C ARG A 418 -10.80 -2.56 -9.08
N VAL A 419 -11.74 -2.33 -8.16
CA VAL A 419 -13.16 -2.53 -8.43
C VAL A 419 -13.65 -1.40 -9.32
N LYS A 420 -13.70 -1.68 -10.63
CA LYS A 420 -14.20 -0.73 -11.62
C LYS A 420 -15.68 -0.43 -11.36
N ARG A 421 -16.06 0.84 -11.51
CA ARG A 421 -17.46 1.25 -11.54
C ARG A 421 -18.04 0.90 -12.91
N GLU A 422 -18.56 -0.31 -13.06
CA GLU A 422 -19.24 -0.75 -14.27
C GLU A 422 -20.71 -1.05 -13.95
N GLY A 423 -21.62 -0.26 -14.52
CA GLY A 423 -23.06 -0.50 -14.47
C GLY A 423 -23.82 0.20 -13.35
N ALA A 424 -24.93 -0.41 -12.94
CA ALA A 424 -25.84 0.10 -11.92
C ALA A 424 -25.19 0.18 -10.53
N ILE A 425 -25.69 1.08 -9.68
CA ILE A 425 -25.11 1.36 -8.35
C ILE A 425 -25.24 0.15 -7.41
N ALA A 426 -26.37 -0.56 -7.46
CA ALA A 426 -26.63 -1.73 -6.60
C ALA A 426 -25.61 -2.88 -6.77
N PRO A 427 -25.39 -3.45 -7.97
CA PRO A 427 -24.42 -4.53 -8.13
C PRO A 427 -23.00 -4.09 -7.76
N TYR A 428 -22.63 -2.85 -8.07
CA TYR A 428 -21.34 -2.29 -7.70
C TYR A 428 -21.15 -2.23 -6.17
N VAL A 429 -22.14 -1.72 -5.42
CA VAL A 429 -22.07 -1.63 -3.95
C VAL A 429 -22.10 -3.01 -3.28
N LYS A 430 -22.91 -3.95 -3.82
CA LYS A 430 -22.92 -5.35 -3.35
C LYS A 430 -21.54 -5.99 -3.53
N GLN A 431 -20.92 -5.83 -4.70
CA GLN A 431 -19.59 -6.36 -4.97
C GLN A 431 -18.53 -5.69 -4.07
N LEU A 432 -18.59 -4.37 -3.91
CA LEU A 432 -17.65 -3.61 -3.09
C LEU A 432 -17.68 -4.05 -1.62
N SER A 433 -18.89 -4.16 -1.04
CA SER A 433 -19.08 -4.60 0.33
C SER A 433 -18.68 -6.06 0.52
N ALA A 434 -19.04 -6.96 -0.41
CA ALA A 434 -18.63 -8.37 -0.36
C ALA A 434 -17.10 -8.50 -0.34
N ILE A 435 -16.39 -7.82 -1.24
CA ILE A 435 -14.92 -7.85 -1.31
C ILE A 435 -14.33 -7.28 -0.02
N THR A 436 -14.86 -6.16 0.49
CA THR A 436 -14.29 -5.52 1.68
C THR A 436 -14.45 -6.38 2.93
N PHE A 437 -15.66 -6.86 3.21
CA PHE A 437 -15.92 -7.68 4.40
C PHE A 437 -15.25 -9.06 4.33
N SER A 438 -15.24 -9.72 3.16
CA SER A 438 -14.50 -10.98 2.99
C SER A 438 -12.99 -10.81 3.24
N ASN A 439 -12.40 -9.73 2.74
CA ASN A 439 -10.99 -9.42 3.02
C ASN A 439 -10.76 -9.14 4.51
N ILE A 440 -11.62 -8.38 5.18
CA ILE A 440 -11.51 -8.12 6.62
C ILE A 440 -11.61 -9.44 7.40
N VAL A 441 -12.52 -10.34 7.04
CA VAL A 441 -12.66 -11.68 7.64
C VAL A 441 -11.37 -12.50 7.45
N GLU A 442 -10.82 -12.54 6.23
CA GLU A 442 -9.56 -13.23 5.94
C GLU A 442 -8.38 -12.65 6.74
N ILE A 443 -8.25 -11.32 6.77
CA ILE A 443 -7.20 -10.61 7.52
C ILE A 443 -7.33 -10.88 9.01
N THR A 444 -8.55 -10.85 9.56
CA THR A 444 -8.80 -11.13 10.99
C THR A 444 -8.41 -12.56 11.32
N LYS A 445 -8.81 -13.55 10.50
CA LYS A 445 -8.43 -14.96 10.69
C LYS A 445 -6.91 -15.15 10.65
N GLU A 446 -6.22 -14.50 9.72
CA GLU A 446 -4.75 -14.57 9.63
C GLU A 446 -4.06 -13.83 10.78
N PHE A 447 -4.60 -12.68 11.20
CA PHE A 447 -4.10 -11.94 12.36
C PHE A 447 -4.16 -12.79 13.63
N LEU A 448 -5.30 -13.45 13.89
CA LEU A 448 -5.47 -14.31 15.08
C LEU A 448 -4.51 -15.51 15.07
N LYS A 449 -4.11 -16.01 13.89
CA LYS A 449 -3.06 -17.05 13.78
C LYS A 449 -1.66 -16.52 14.11
N ILE A 450 -1.36 -15.27 13.75
CA ILE A 450 -0.05 -14.65 13.97
C ILE A 450 0.10 -14.15 15.43
N PHE A 451 -1.00 -13.71 16.05
CA PHE A 451 -1.05 -13.11 17.39
C PHE A 451 -1.92 -13.92 18.39
N PRO A 452 -1.65 -15.23 18.62
CA PRO A 452 -2.58 -16.10 19.36
C PRO A 452 -2.66 -15.83 20.88
N LYS A 453 -1.67 -15.13 21.47
CA LYS A 453 -1.56 -14.93 22.94
C LYS A 453 -1.51 -13.47 23.39
N SER A 454 -1.67 -12.51 22.48
CA SER A 454 -1.49 -11.08 22.76
C SER A 454 -2.81 -10.32 22.74
N THR A 455 -3.48 -10.25 23.88
CA THR A 455 -4.77 -9.53 24.06
C THR A 455 -4.69 -8.06 23.65
N ASN A 456 -3.57 -7.39 23.95
CA ASN A 456 -3.34 -5.98 23.55
C ASN A 456 -3.35 -5.77 22.03
N CYS A 457 -2.88 -6.76 21.26
CA CYS A 457 -2.89 -6.72 19.80
C CYS A 457 -4.30 -6.99 19.26
N THR A 458 -5.08 -7.83 19.93
CA THR A 458 -6.49 -8.08 19.59
C THR A 458 -7.34 -6.81 19.75
N SER A 459 -7.13 -5.99 20.78
CA SER A 459 -7.80 -4.68 20.87
C SER A 459 -7.42 -3.76 19.71
N GLY A 460 -6.16 -3.80 19.25
CA GLY A 460 -5.72 -3.06 18.06
C GLY A 460 -6.42 -3.51 16.78
N LEU A 461 -6.65 -4.82 16.62
CA LEU A 461 -7.40 -5.39 15.50
C LEU A 461 -8.86 -4.90 15.49
N VAL A 462 -9.53 -4.88 16.64
CA VAL A 462 -10.93 -4.40 16.73
C VAL A 462 -11.02 -2.92 16.36
N VAL A 463 -10.08 -2.10 16.85
CA VAL A 463 -10.00 -0.67 16.47
C VAL A 463 -9.75 -0.51 14.97
N TRP A 464 -8.88 -1.33 14.38
CA TRP A 464 -8.63 -1.33 12.94
C TRP A 464 -9.88 -1.73 12.14
N CYS A 465 -10.57 -2.81 12.51
CA CYS A 465 -11.82 -3.22 11.87
C CYS A 465 -12.87 -2.10 11.94
N SER A 466 -13.02 -1.46 13.11
CA SER A 466 -13.93 -0.31 13.26
C SER A 466 -13.55 0.84 12.32
N GLN A 467 -12.26 1.15 12.19
CA GLN A 467 -11.79 2.18 11.25
C GLN A 467 -12.08 1.80 9.80
N GLU A 468 -11.79 0.58 9.37
CA GLU A 468 -12.05 0.14 7.98
C GLU A 468 -13.55 0.15 7.65
N VAL A 469 -14.41 -0.30 8.57
CA VAL A 469 -15.87 -0.22 8.42
C VAL A 469 -16.32 1.24 8.34
N LYS A 470 -15.74 2.15 9.13
CA LYS A 470 -16.02 3.59 9.05
C LYS A 470 -15.67 4.16 7.69
N HIS A 471 -14.48 3.84 7.16
CA HIS A 471 -14.03 4.34 5.86
C HIS A 471 -14.93 3.82 4.73
N LEU A 472 -15.25 2.52 4.74
CA LEU A 472 -16.18 1.92 3.79
C LEU A 472 -17.55 2.60 3.86
N THR A 473 -18.12 2.75 5.06
CA THR A 473 -19.46 3.35 5.23
C THR A 473 -19.48 4.81 4.78
N THR A 474 -18.42 5.57 5.08
CA THR A 474 -18.27 6.96 4.61
C THR A 474 -18.20 7.04 3.08
N TYR A 475 -17.47 6.10 2.46
CA TYR A 475 -17.35 6.02 1.00
C TYR A 475 -18.70 5.65 0.36
N LEU A 476 -19.37 4.62 0.89
CA LEU A 476 -20.67 4.17 0.43
C LEU A 476 -21.74 5.26 0.59
N ALA A 477 -21.76 5.98 1.72
CA ALA A 477 -22.70 7.07 1.95
C ALA A 477 -22.57 8.17 0.87
N LYS A 478 -21.35 8.52 0.47
CA LYS A 478 -21.13 9.51 -0.61
C LYS A 478 -21.63 9.04 -1.98
N GLN A 479 -21.64 7.73 -2.23
CA GLN A 479 -22.08 7.16 -3.50
C GLN A 479 -23.59 6.90 -3.54
N LEU A 480 -24.14 6.38 -2.45
CA LEU A 480 -25.52 5.94 -2.33
C LEU A 480 -26.49 7.11 -2.21
N PHE A 481 -26.18 8.13 -1.40
CA PHE A 481 -27.08 9.26 -1.15
C PHE A 481 -26.93 10.37 -2.20
N THR A 482 -27.01 10.00 -3.47
CA THR A 482 -27.14 10.94 -4.59
C THR A 482 -28.61 11.07 -4.98
N PRO A 483 -29.08 12.24 -5.44
CA PRO A 483 -30.51 12.51 -5.66
C PRO A 483 -31.16 11.65 -6.75
N GLN A 484 -30.37 10.93 -7.54
CA GLN A 484 -30.83 10.07 -8.64
C GLN A 484 -31.18 8.64 -8.19
N VAL A 485 -30.80 8.23 -6.98
CA VAL A 485 -30.99 6.85 -6.49
C VAL A 485 -32.36 6.71 -5.83
N SER A 486 -33.12 5.67 -6.20
CA SER A 486 -34.40 5.35 -5.57
C SER A 486 -34.22 4.78 -4.16
N LEU A 487 -35.25 4.91 -3.31
CA LEU A 487 -35.23 4.31 -1.96
C LEU A 487 -35.06 2.80 -2.04
N SER A 488 -35.79 2.12 -2.91
CA SER A 488 -35.70 0.66 -3.12
C SER A 488 -34.27 0.19 -3.43
N THR A 489 -33.56 0.90 -4.32
CA THR A 489 -32.16 0.58 -4.65
C THR A 489 -31.24 0.82 -3.45
N LEU A 490 -31.48 1.90 -2.70
CA LEU A 490 -30.73 2.24 -1.49
C LEU A 490 -30.91 1.17 -0.40
N VAL A 491 -32.16 0.76 -0.16
CA VAL A 491 -32.56 -0.29 0.77
C VAL A 491 -31.87 -1.61 0.42
N GLU A 492 -31.96 -2.03 -0.84
CA GLU A 492 -31.34 -3.26 -1.33
C GLU A 492 -29.81 -3.26 -1.07
N CYS A 493 -29.17 -2.12 -1.29
CA CYS A 493 -27.75 -1.93 -0.99
C CYS A 493 -27.46 -2.04 0.50
N ILE A 494 -28.24 -1.36 1.35
CA ILE A 494 -28.02 -1.33 2.81
C ILE A 494 -28.23 -2.71 3.41
N VAL A 495 -29.30 -3.42 3.02
CA VAL A 495 -29.56 -4.80 3.47
C VAL A 495 -28.41 -5.73 3.09
N SER A 496 -27.88 -5.59 1.86
CA SER A 496 -26.73 -6.38 1.41
C SER A 496 -25.46 -6.07 2.21
N VAL A 497 -25.21 -4.79 2.48
CA VAL A 497 -24.06 -4.35 3.28
C VAL A 497 -24.17 -4.84 4.73
N ARG A 498 -25.36 -4.79 5.34
CA ARG A 498 -25.63 -5.36 6.68
C ARG A 498 -25.35 -6.86 6.71
N SER A 499 -25.85 -7.61 5.72
CA SER A 499 -25.61 -9.06 5.59
C SER A 499 -24.12 -9.39 5.48
N HIS A 500 -23.34 -8.62 4.72
CA HIS A 500 -21.89 -8.80 4.66
C HIS A 500 -21.18 -8.45 5.99
N CYS A 501 -21.69 -7.44 6.72
CA CYS A 501 -21.18 -7.08 8.04
C CYS A 501 -21.36 -8.22 9.06
N ASP A 502 -22.46 -8.98 8.98
CA ASP A 502 -22.75 -10.11 9.88
C ASP A 502 -21.73 -11.24 9.83
N GLN A 503 -20.97 -11.32 8.75
CA GLN A 503 -19.89 -12.29 8.64
C GLN A 503 -18.81 -12.02 9.70
N LEU A 504 -18.64 -10.77 10.15
CA LEU A 504 -17.74 -10.42 11.24
C LEU A 504 -18.27 -10.87 12.61
N THR A 505 -19.59 -11.01 12.77
CA THR A 505 -20.21 -11.53 14.00
C THR A 505 -19.79 -12.99 14.26
N GLN A 506 -19.53 -13.77 13.21
CA GLN A 506 -18.97 -15.14 13.33
C GLN A 506 -17.57 -15.16 13.97
N LEU A 507 -16.85 -14.03 13.89
CA LEU A 507 -15.54 -13.83 14.51
C LEU A 507 -15.65 -13.13 15.89
N GLY A 508 -16.86 -12.90 16.38
CA GLY A 508 -17.12 -12.24 17.67
C GLY A 508 -17.09 -10.70 17.61
N MET A 509 -17.16 -10.10 16.43
CA MET A 509 -17.16 -8.64 16.26
C MET A 509 -18.45 -8.16 15.58
N ASP A 510 -19.26 -7.39 16.28
CA ASP A 510 -20.46 -6.76 15.71
C ASP A 510 -20.19 -5.28 15.39
N PHE A 511 -20.32 -4.90 14.12
CA PHE A 511 -20.18 -3.51 13.66
C PHE A 511 -21.48 -2.97 13.01
N ARG A 512 -22.62 -3.65 13.14
CA ARG A 512 -23.90 -3.16 12.60
C ARG A 512 -24.29 -1.81 13.18
N TYR A 513 -24.15 -1.64 14.50
CA TYR A 513 -24.47 -0.39 15.19
C TYR A 513 -23.71 0.81 14.60
N GLN A 514 -22.45 0.61 14.20
CA GLN A 514 -21.61 1.64 13.63
C GLN A 514 -22.04 1.98 12.21
N LEU A 515 -22.40 0.97 11.41
CA LEU A 515 -22.93 1.15 10.06
C LEU A 515 -24.23 1.96 10.10
N ASP A 516 -25.18 1.52 10.93
CA ASP A 516 -26.49 2.14 11.07
C ASP A 516 -26.37 3.57 11.61
N GLY A 517 -25.50 3.80 12.60
CA GLY A 517 -25.26 5.13 13.17
C GLY A 517 -24.72 6.14 12.14
N GLN A 518 -23.86 5.71 11.20
CA GLN A 518 -23.32 6.57 10.13
C GLN A 518 -24.34 6.81 9.01
N LEU A 519 -25.16 5.82 8.68
CA LEU A 519 -26.17 5.91 7.63
C LEU A 519 -27.45 6.63 8.08
N ARG A 520 -27.67 6.76 9.39
CA ARG A 520 -28.89 7.35 9.97
C ARG A 520 -29.23 8.73 9.42
N LEU A 521 -28.32 9.70 9.49
CA LEU A 521 -28.62 11.07 9.07
C LEU A 521 -28.94 11.18 7.57
N PRO A 522 -28.17 10.54 6.67
CA PRO A 522 -28.55 10.45 5.26
C PRO A 522 -29.89 9.72 5.02
N LEU A 523 -30.15 8.62 5.75
CA LEU A 523 -31.41 7.87 5.64
C LEU A 523 -32.63 8.67 6.06
N VAL A 524 -32.53 9.42 7.17
CA VAL A 524 -33.60 10.33 7.64
C VAL A 524 -34.02 11.29 6.54
N LYS A 525 -33.05 11.84 5.79
CA LYS A 525 -33.33 12.74 4.67
C LYS A 525 -33.96 11.99 3.50
N ALA A 526 -33.36 10.87 3.09
CA ALA A 526 -33.85 10.07 1.97
C ALA A 526 -35.29 9.59 2.17
N ILE A 527 -35.63 9.08 3.38
CA ILE A 527 -36.97 8.59 3.72
C ILE A 527 -37.99 9.73 3.73
N LYS A 528 -37.63 10.92 4.25
CA LYS A 528 -38.50 12.10 4.19
C LYS A 528 -38.73 12.55 2.75
N ASP A 529 -37.67 12.70 1.97
CA ASP A 529 -37.77 13.13 0.58
C ASP A 529 -38.60 12.15 -0.27
N THR A 530 -38.49 10.84 -0.01
CA THR A 530 -39.33 9.84 -0.69
C THR A 530 -40.76 9.86 -0.18
N GLY A 531 -40.97 10.06 1.12
CA GLY A 531 -42.30 10.26 1.70
C GLY A 531 -43.03 11.43 1.06
N ASP A 532 -42.37 12.59 0.95
CA ASP A 532 -42.92 13.80 0.33
C ASP A 532 -43.22 13.58 -1.16
N LYS A 533 -42.31 12.93 -1.91
CA LYS A 533 -42.56 12.55 -3.31
C LYS A 533 -43.75 11.58 -3.46
N CYS A 534 -43.88 10.62 -2.54
CA CYS A 534 -45.03 9.71 -2.52
C CYS A 534 -46.33 10.48 -2.26
N ILE A 535 -46.34 11.41 -1.30
CA ILE A 535 -47.50 12.27 -1.03
C ILE A 535 -47.88 13.08 -2.27
N ASP A 536 -46.91 13.68 -2.97
CA ASP A 536 -47.17 14.47 -4.18
C ASP A 536 -47.69 13.61 -5.34
N THR A 537 -47.15 12.39 -5.49
CA THR A 537 -47.64 11.42 -6.49
C THR A 537 -49.07 11.00 -6.18
N VAL A 538 -49.38 10.72 -4.91
CA VAL A 538 -50.73 10.39 -4.46
C VAL A 538 -51.69 11.56 -4.67
N LYS A 539 -51.29 12.79 -4.38
CA LYS A 539 -52.10 13.99 -4.68
C LYS A 539 -52.35 14.17 -6.18
N GLY A 540 -51.37 13.85 -7.02
CA GLY A 540 -51.53 13.83 -8.47
C GLY A 540 -52.61 12.83 -8.91
N HIS A 541 -52.51 11.59 -8.46
CA HIS A 541 -53.52 10.56 -8.74
C HIS A 541 -54.90 10.90 -8.17
N ILE A 542 -54.96 11.56 -7.01
CA ILE A 542 -56.21 12.09 -6.43
C ILE A 542 -56.84 13.14 -7.35
N ALA A 543 -56.05 14.04 -7.95
CA ALA A 543 -56.54 15.09 -8.84
C ALA A 543 -57.07 14.53 -10.18
N GLU A 544 -56.51 13.42 -10.64
CA GLU A 544 -56.91 12.70 -11.86
C GLU A 544 -58.05 11.68 -11.62
N ASP A 545 -58.44 11.47 -10.35
CA ASP A 545 -59.40 10.45 -9.97
C ASP A 545 -60.80 10.76 -10.49
N THR A 546 -61.27 9.94 -11.43
CA THR A 546 -62.60 10.05 -12.04
C THR A 546 -63.63 9.12 -11.42
N TRP A 547 -63.28 8.35 -10.37
CA TRP A 547 -64.17 7.39 -9.69
C TRP A 547 -64.79 6.34 -10.63
N ARG A 548 -64.05 5.96 -11.67
CA ARG A 548 -64.44 4.93 -12.64
C ARG A 548 -63.73 3.60 -12.37
N PRO A 549 -64.39 2.45 -12.61
CA PRO A 549 -63.73 1.15 -12.56
C PRO A 549 -62.60 1.07 -13.59
N THR A 550 -61.49 0.44 -13.23
CA THR A 550 -60.34 0.27 -14.13
C THR A 550 -60.63 -0.78 -15.19
N ASN A 551 -60.44 -0.42 -16.46
CA ASN A 551 -60.49 -1.32 -17.60
C ASN A 551 -59.07 -1.71 -18.02
N LEU A 552 -58.75 -3.01 -18.02
CA LEU A 552 -57.42 -3.51 -18.38
C LEU A 552 -57.36 -4.10 -19.80
N GLU A 553 -58.45 -3.93 -20.56
CA GLU A 553 -58.65 -4.29 -21.97
C GLU A 553 -58.59 -5.80 -22.28
N THR A 554 -57.69 -6.55 -21.64
CA THR A 554 -57.42 -7.97 -21.88
C THR A 554 -57.36 -8.76 -20.58
N SER A 555 -57.94 -9.96 -20.54
CA SER A 555 -57.88 -10.90 -19.41
C SER A 555 -56.45 -11.20 -18.92
N LYS A 556 -55.47 -11.29 -19.83
CA LYS A 556 -54.04 -11.46 -19.49
C LYS A 556 -53.45 -10.31 -18.66
N ASN A 557 -53.95 -9.08 -18.82
CA ASN A 557 -53.48 -7.93 -18.06
C ASN A 557 -54.04 -7.92 -16.63
N ILE A 558 -55.25 -8.47 -16.44
CA ILE A 558 -55.81 -8.73 -15.10
C ILE A 558 -55.00 -9.79 -14.39
N GLU A 559 -54.69 -10.92 -15.05
CA GLU A 559 -53.88 -11.99 -14.45
C GLU A 559 -52.50 -11.48 -14.02
N LYS A 560 -51.85 -10.63 -14.84
CA LYS A 560 -50.57 -9.99 -14.48
C LYS A 560 -50.70 -9.04 -13.29
N LEU A 561 -51.70 -8.15 -13.30
CA LEU A 561 -51.90 -7.22 -12.20
C LEU A 561 -52.25 -7.96 -10.90
N GLN A 562 -53.06 -9.01 -10.99
CA GLN A 562 -53.37 -9.87 -9.85
C GLN A 562 -52.13 -10.58 -9.33
N SER A 563 -51.29 -11.15 -10.20
CA SER A 563 -50.03 -11.75 -9.75
C SER A 563 -49.10 -10.73 -9.08
N GLU A 564 -49.00 -9.51 -9.61
CA GLU A 564 -48.18 -8.44 -9.02
C GLU A 564 -48.71 -8.00 -7.63
N LEU A 565 -50.03 -7.91 -7.47
CA LEU A 565 -50.66 -7.54 -6.21
C LEU A 565 -50.64 -8.69 -5.19
N ASP A 566 -50.76 -9.92 -5.65
CA ASP A 566 -50.60 -11.14 -4.85
C ASP A 566 -49.17 -11.27 -4.33
N ASP A 567 -48.15 -10.96 -5.15
CA ASP A 567 -46.73 -10.94 -4.75
C ASP A 567 -46.48 -9.94 -3.60
N LEU A 568 -47.19 -8.80 -3.59
CA LEU A 568 -47.16 -7.82 -2.49
C LEU A 568 -48.05 -8.21 -1.30
N GLY A 569 -48.81 -9.28 -1.41
CA GLY A 569 -49.77 -9.74 -0.41
C GLY A 569 -51.02 -8.86 -0.28
N ILE A 570 -51.37 -8.11 -1.33
CA ILE A 570 -52.57 -7.27 -1.44
C ILE A 570 -53.51 -7.86 -2.50
N ALA A 571 -53.88 -9.13 -2.33
CA ALA A 571 -54.72 -9.82 -3.31
C ALA A 571 -56.04 -9.08 -3.54
N VAL A 572 -56.41 -8.88 -4.81
CA VAL A 572 -57.72 -8.31 -5.17
C VAL A 572 -58.76 -9.43 -5.07
N PRO A 573 -59.74 -9.35 -4.14
CA PRO A 573 -60.73 -10.41 -4.02
C PRO A 573 -61.53 -10.58 -5.31
N SER A 574 -61.86 -11.82 -5.68
CA SER A 574 -62.61 -12.13 -6.91
C SER A 574 -63.97 -11.43 -7.01
N SER A 575 -64.53 -10.97 -5.89
CA SER A 575 -65.75 -10.15 -5.82
C SER A 575 -65.63 -8.78 -6.50
N TYR A 576 -64.41 -8.27 -6.68
CA TYR A 576 -64.16 -6.99 -7.35
C TYR A 576 -63.91 -7.14 -8.86
N VAL A 577 -63.75 -8.35 -9.39
CA VAL A 577 -63.54 -8.57 -10.83
C VAL A 577 -64.90 -8.68 -11.52
N THR A 578 -65.20 -7.76 -12.43
CA THR A 578 -66.50 -7.69 -13.12
C THR A 578 -66.31 -7.92 -14.61
N ASN A 579 -66.62 -9.12 -15.11
CA ASN A 579 -66.28 -9.59 -16.47
C ASN A 579 -64.75 -9.63 -16.70
N ASP A 580 -64.30 -10.46 -17.64
CA ASP A 580 -62.87 -10.79 -17.87
C ASP A 580 -61.94 -9.59 -18.26
N CYS A 581 -62.41 -8.34 -18.14
CA CYS A 581 -61.69 -7.11 -18.48
C CYS A 581 -61.82 -5.95 -17.46
N TRP A 582 -62.67 -6.03 -16.43
CA TRP A 582 -62.85 -4.90 -15.48
C TRP A 582 -62.61 -5.25 -14.02
N ILE A 583 -62.08 -4.27 -13.28
CA ILE A 583 -61.94 -4.31 -11.83
C ILE A 583 -62.79 -3.18 -11.23
N ALA A 584 -63.61 -3.49 -10.23
CA ALA A 584 -64.47 -2.57 -9.48
C ALA A 584 -63.69 -1.70 -8.47
N LEU A 585 -62.43 -1.38 -8.77
CA LEU A 585 -61.55 -0.48 -8.04
C LEU A 585 -61.09 0.61 -9.02
N THR A 586 -60.74 1.79 -8.49
CA THR A 586 -60.20 2.89 -9.30
C THR A 586 -58.71 2.69 -9.53
N ASP A 587 -58.20 3.24 -10.64
CA ASP A 587 -56.77 3.22 -10.95
C ASP A 587 -55.95 3.91 -9.85
N ASN A 588 -56.50 4.99 -9.26
CA ASN A 588 -55.93 5.66 -8.09
C ASN A 588 -55.72 4.69 -6.90
N THR A 589 -56.74 3.91 -6.52
CA THR A 589 -56.65 2.98 -5.39
C THR A 589 -55.64 1.86 -5.65
N LEU A 590 -55.59 1.33 -6.88
CA LEU A 590 -54.63 0.30 -7.27
C LEU A 590 -53.19 0.85 -7.31
N ALA A 591 -52.99 2.03 -7.89
CA ALA A 591 -51.69 2.72 -7.88
C ALA A 591 -51.22 3.04 -6.45
N PHE A 592 -52.11 3.61 -5.61
CA PHE A 592 -51.83 3.90 -4.21
C PHE A 592 -51.43 2.64 -3.42
N SER A 593 -52.17 1.54 -3.57
CA SER A 593 -51.87 0.29 -2.84
C SER A 593 -50.45 -0.22 -3.11
N ARG A 594 -50.00 -0.17 -4.37
CA ARG A 594 -48.63 -0.52 -4.77
C ARG A 594 -47.59 0.44 -4.18
N ILE A 595 -47.82 1.74 -4.31
CA ILE A 595 -46.90 2.77 -3.79
C ILE A 595 -46.75 2.63 -2.28
N TYR A 596 -47.85 2.45 -1.55
CA TYR A 596 -47.85 2.37 -0.10
C TYR A 596 -47.13 1.12 0.42
N VAL A 597 -47.43 -0.06 -0.12
CA VAL A 597 -46.79 -1.30 0.37
C VAL A 597 -45.32 -1.37 -0.02
N ASN A 598 -44.93 -0.92 -1.21
CA ASN A 598 -43.52 -0.82 -1.56
C ASN A 598 -42.76 0.13 -0.62
N LEU A 599 -43.34 1.30 -0.32
CA LEU A 599 -42.75 2.24 0.64
C LEU A 599 -42.64 1.62 2.04
N LEU A 600 -43.68 0.88 2.46
CA LEU A 600 -43.69 0.19 3.75
C LEU A 600 -42.58 -0.85 3.85
N GLU A 601 -42.45 -1.74 2.87
CA GLU A 601 -41.40 -2.78 2.85
C GLU A 601 -39.99 -2.16 2.81
N ASP A 602 -39.80 -1.12 1.98
CA ASP A 602 -38.56 -0.37 1.89
C ASP A 602 -38.19 0.30 3.24
N CYS A 603 -39.15 0.93 3.91
CA CYS A 603 -38.92 1.56 5.20
C CYS A 603 -38.66 0.54 6.32
N LEU A 604 -39.42 -0.56 6.36
CA LEU A 604 -39.32 -1.57 7.42
C LEU A 604 -38.03 -2.39 7.31
N SER A 605 -37.53 -2.65 6.11
CA SER A 605 -36.26 -3.39 5.92
C SER A 605 -35.02 -2.62 6.40
N VAL A 606 -35.08 -1.29 6.43
CA VAL A 606 -34.00 -0.44 6.95
C VAL A 606 -34.26 0.02 8.39
N ALA A 607 -35.41 -0.36 8.97
CA ALA A 607 -35.83 0.05 10.30
C ALA A 607 -34.76 -0.21 11.38
N THR A 608 -34.53 0.83 12.16
CA THR A 608 -33.75 0.80 13.40
C THR A 608 -34.57 1.54 14.46
N PRO A 609 -34.41 1.25 15.76
CA PRO A 609 -35.22 1.86 16.81
C PRO A 609 -35.20 3.40 16.76
N GLU A 610 -34.10 4.01 16.33
CA GLU A 610 -33.97 5.46 16.17
C GLU A 610 -34.70 6.03 14.94
N LEU A 611 -34.94 5.21 13.90
CA LEU A 611 -35.66 5.60 12.68
C LEU A 611 -37.16 5.36 12.78
N MET A 612 -37.63 4.52 13.71
CA MET A 612 -39.04 4.10 13.80
C MET A 612 -40.01 5.27 13.85
N ALA A 613 -39.82 6.23 14.77
CA ALA A 613 -40.72 7.37 14.91
C ALA A 613 -40.85 8.21 13.61
N LEU A 614 -39.79 8.26 12.81
CA LEU A 614 -39.80 8.95 11.53
C LEU A 614 -40.50 8.13 10.44
N ILE A 615 -40.22 6.82 10.40
CA ILE A 615 -40.88 5.88 9.48
C ILE A 615 -42.39 5.89 9.74
N ASP A 616 -42.80 5.78 11.00
CA ASP A 616 -44.20 5.84 11.42
C ASP A 616 -44.85 7.15 10.94
N GLY A 617 -44.19 8.29 11.17
CA GLY A 617 -44.69 9.60 10.73
C GLY A 617 -44.86 9.72 9.21
N VAL A 618 -43.94 9.17 8.41
CA VAL A 618 -44.01 9.18 6.95
C VAL A 618 -45.09 8.23 6.43
N LEU A 619 -45.20 7.03 6.98
CA LEU A 619 -46.22 6.05 6.57
C LEU A 619 -47.63 6.55 6.93
N VAL A 620 -47.79 7.14 8.12
CA VAL A 620 -49.06 7.75 8.56
C VAL A 620 -49.44 8.92 7.67
N SER A 621 -48.49 9.79 7.28
CA SER A 621 -48.81 10.96 6.45
C SER A 621 -49.24 10.57 5.02
N VAL A 622 -48.58 9.58 4.41
CA VAL A 622 -48.97 9.03 3.10
C VAL A 622 -50.35 8.39 3.17
N MET A 623 -50.59 7.49 4.14
CA MET A 623 -51.89 6.82 4.29
C MET A 623 -53.02 7.82 4.60
N ARG A 624 -52.78 8.78 5.50
CA ARG A 624 -53.74 9.82 5.86
C ARG A 624 -54.20 10.63 4.65
N THR A 625 -53.31 10.91 3.70
CA THR A 625 -53.65 11.67 2.48
C THR A 625 -54.71 10.92 1.65
N GLN A 626 -54.54 9.60 1.45
CA GLN A 626 -55.52 8.80 0.72
C GLN A 626 -56.82 8.60 1.51
N VAL A 627 -56.73 8.35 2.82
CA VAL A 627 -57.92 8.19 3.68
C VAL A 627 -58.76 9.47 3.68
N GLN A 628 -58.13 10.65 3.74
CA GLN A 628 -58.83 11.93 3.66
C GLN A 628 -59.55 12.14 2.31
N HIS A 629 -58.95 11.74 1.19
CA HIS A 629 -59.59 11.79 -0.13
C HIS A 629 -60.84 10.90 -0.21
N VAL A 630 -60.72 9.66 0.28
CA VAL A 630 -61.84 8.71 0.31
C VAL A 630 -62.97 9.22 1.21
N LEU A 631 -62.66 9.71 2.42
CA LEU A 631 -63.65 10.29 3.34
C LEU A 631 -64.32 11.56 2.76
N ALA A 632 -63.55 12.43 2.12
CA ALA A 632 -64.09 13.63 1.46
C ALA A 632 -65.04 13.26 0.30
N SER A 633 -64.68 12.22 -0.46
CA SER A 633 -65.47 11.72 -1.59
C SER A 633 -66.77 11.02 -1.14
N LEU A 634 -66.74 10.29 -0.03
CA LEU A 634 -67.94 9.71 0.60
C LEU A 634 -68.94 10.78 1.09
N ARG A 635 -68.43 11.92 1.56
CA ARG A 635 -69.23 13.08 2.00
C ARG A 635 -69.74 13.93 0.84
N ASN A 636 -69.20 13.78 -0.38
CA ASN A 636 -69.54 14.61 -1.51
C ASN A 636 -70.91 14.23 -2.11
N PRO A 637 -71.90 15.15 -2.15
CA PRO A 637 -73.24 14.85 -2.65
C PRO A 637 -73.32 14.63 -4.17
N LYS A 638 -72.27 14.97 -4.94
CA LYS A 638 -72.24 14.82 -6.40
C LYS A 638 -71.98 13.37 -6.86
N LEU A 639 -71.38 12.53 -6.02
CA LEU A 639 -70.98 11.15 -6.35
C LEU A 639 -72.04 10.10 -5.97
N LYS A 640 -73.33 10.48 -5.86
CA LYS A 640 -74.40 9.56 -5.38
C LYS A 640 -74.53 8.26 -6.19
N GLN A 641 -74.26 8.29 -7.48
CA GLN A 641 -74.32 7.10 -8.36
C GLN A 641 -73.12 6.17 -8.17
N GLU A 642 -71.94 6.73 -7.88
CA GLU A 642 -70.67 6.01 -7.73
C GLU A 642 -70.37 5.65 -6.26
N LYS A 643 -71.27 5.99 -5.32
CA LYS A 643 -71.12 5.70 -3.88
C LYS A 643 -70.78 4.24 -3.57
N ARG A 644 -71.27 3.28 -4.36
CA ARG A 644 -70.91 1.85 -4.20
C ARG A 644 -69.43 1.61 -4.52
N LEU A 645 -68.94 2.15 -5.64
CA LEU A 645 -67.52 2.07 -6.01
C LEU A 645 -66.64 2.78 -4.97
N VAL A 646 -67.03 3.97 -4.50
CA VAL A 646 -66.29 4.68 -3.45
C VAL A 646 -66.22 3.84 -2.17
N HIS A 647 -67.31 3.16 -1.80
CA HIS A 647 -67.36 2.25 -0.65
C HIS A 647 -66.48 1.02 -0.85
N ASP A 648 -66.53 0.40 -2.03
CA ASP A 648 -65.73 -0.76 -2.43
C ASP A 648 -64.23 -0.45 -2.37
N ASN A 649 -63.80 0.73 -2.84
CA ASN A 649 -62.42 1.21 -2.73
C ASN A 649 -62.01 1.51 -1.28
N ALA A 650 -62.91 2.07 -0.46
CA ALA A 650 -62.65 2.32 0.95
C ALA A 650 -62.46 1.02 1.74
N LEU A 651 -63.31 0.01 1.47
CA LEU A 651 -63.20 -1.33 2.05
C LEU A 651 -61.89 -2.00 1.64
N TYR A 652 -61.49 -1.88 0.38
CA TYR A 652 -60.22 -2.44 -0.09
C TYR A 652 -59.01 -1.83 0.63
N ILE A 653 -58.97 -0.50 0.77
CA ILE A 653 -57.90 0.18 1.53
C ILE A 653 -57.91 -0.26 3.00
N ARG A 654 -59.09 -0.36 3.63
CA ARG A 654 -59.23 -0.70 5.05
C ARG A 654 -58.87 -2.16 5.36
N ASP A 655 -59.44 -3.09 4.59
CA ASP A 655 -59.42 -4.52 4.90
C ASP A 655 -58.27 -5.26 4.23
N VAL A 656 -57.72 -4.73 3.14
CA VAL A 656 -56.61 -5.35 2.42
C VAL A 656 -55.32 -4.56 2.66
N VAL A 657 -55.26 -3.29 2.27
CA VAL A 657 -54.01 -2.51 2.30
C VAL A 657 -53.55 -2.21 3.74
N ILE A 658 -54.43 -1.70 4.60
CA ILE A 658 -54.08 -1.37 6.00
C ILE A 658 -53.80 -2.65 6.79
N VAL A 659 -54.58 -3.72 6.60
CA VAL A 659 -54.35 -5.00 7.30
C VAL A 659 -52.99 -5.58 6.91
N ARG A 660 -52.67 -5.60 5.61
CA ARG A 660 -51.34 -6.03 5.14
C ARG A 660 -50.24 -5.16 5.74
N GLY A 661 -50.47 -3.85 5.83
CA GLY A 661 -49.53 -2.93 6.46
C GLY A 661 -49.28 -3.24 7.95
N LEU A 662 -50.32 -3.56 8.69
CA LEU A 662 -50.23 -3.97 10.10
C LEU A 662 -49.50 -5.30 10.28
N GLU A 663 -49.75 -6.28 9.39
CA GLU A 663 -49.05 -7.57 9.40
C GLU A 663 -47.55 -7.42 9.16
N LEU A 664 -47.17 -6.66 8.13
CA LEU A 664 -45.78 -6.38 7.79
C LEU A 664 -45.07 -5.59 8.90
N TYR A 665 -45.75 -4.61 9.49
CA TYR A 665 -45.20 -3.86 10.62
C TYR A 665 -44.96 -4.75 11.83
N LYS A 666 -45.94 -5.61 12.17
CA LYS A 666 -45.84 -6.52 13.30
C LYS A 666 -44.75 -7.58 13.09
N SER A 667 -44.58 -8.09 11.87
CA SER A 667 -43.53 -9.07 11.57
C SER A 667 -42.12 -8.46 11.66
N ALA A 668 -41.96 -7.19 11.28
CA ALA A 668 -40.67 -6.51 11.31
C ALA A 668 -40.29 -5.99 12.70
N THR A 669 -41.25 -5.47 13.48
CA THR A 669 -40.99 -4.73 14.73
C THR A 669 -41.43 -5.45 15.99
N ASN A 670 -42.24 -6.51 15.88
CA ASN A 670 -43.00 -7.12 16.98
C ASN A 670 -43.92 -6.16 17.75
N GLN A 671 -44.17 -4.97 17.22
CA GLN A 671 -45.04 -3.95 17.81
C GLN A 671 -46.32 -3.78 16.99
N ILE A 672 -47.32 -3.15 17.61
CA ILE A 672 -48.60 -2.84 16.97
C ILE A 672 -48.51 -1.39 16.49
N PHE A 673 -48.83 -1.14 15.22
CA PHE A 673 -48.84 0.21 14.67
C PHE A 673 -50.15 0.94 15.05
N GLU A 674 -50.17 1.55 16.23
CA GLU A 674 -51.37 2.21 16.80
C GLU A 674 -51.93 3.30 15.88
N ASP A 675 -51.08 4.19 15.34
CA ASP A 675 -51.53 5.26 14.46
C ASP A 675 -52.20 4.74 13.18
N LEU A 676 -51.71 3.64 12.61
CA LEU A 676 -52.32 3.02 11.44
C LEU A 676 -53.65 2.32 11.77
N LEU A 677 -53.78 1.77 12.98
CA LEU A 677 -55.07 1.28 13.50
C LEU A 677 -56.09 2.42 13.67
N THR A 678 -55.69 3.57 14.20
CA THR A 678 -56.62 4.71 14.30
C THR A 678 -57.10 5.18 12.93
N LEU A 679 -56.24 5.13 11.90
CA LEU A 679 -56.64 5.43 10.52
C LEU A 679 -57.57 4.35 9.95
N LYS A 680 -57.40 3.08 10.33
CA LYS A 680 -58.33 1.99 9.99
C LYS A 680 -59.72 2.25 10.54
N GLU A 681 -59.80 2.62 11.82
CA GLU A 681 -61.05 2.92 12.54
C GLU A 681 -61.74 4.17 11.97
N GLN A 682 -60.99 5.16 11.48
CA GLN A 682 -61.57 6.32 10.79
C GLN A 682 -62.28 5.98 9.48
N ILE A 683 -62.00 4.83 8.86
CA ILE A 683 -62.69 4.31 7.67
C ILE A 683 -63.92 3.46 8.06
N GLU A 684 -64.35 3.47 9.33
CA GLU A 684 -65.65 2.93 9.70
C GLU A 684 -66.77 3.78 9.10
N ILE A 685 -67.17 3.37 7.89
CA ILE A 685 -68.36 3.82 7.19
C ILE A 685 -69.53 3.14 7.87
N ASP A 686 -70.43 3.94 8.46
CA ASP A 686 -71.76 3.49 8.90
C ASP A 686 -72.33 2.52 7.87
N SER A 687 -72.56 1.27 8.29
CA SER A 687 -73.19 0.25 7.46
C SER A 687 -74.42 0.86 6.78
N LEU A 688 -74.50 0.78 5.44
CA LEU A 688 -75.76 1.01 4.75
C LEU A 688 -76.77 0.03 5.35
N SER A 689 -77.65 0.53 6.23
CA SER A 689 -78.79 -0.22 6.72
C SER A 689 -79.56 -0.76 5.51
N PRO A 690 -79.91 -2.05 5.46
CA PRO A 690 -80.73 -2.58 4.39
C PRO A 690 -82.15 -2.08 4.64
N THR A 691 -82.50 -0.88 4.17
CA THR A 691 -83.90 -0.50 4.00
C THR A 691 -84.48 -1.38 2.90
N LYS A 692 -84.88 -2.60 3.26
CA LYS A 692 -85.90 -3.36 2.54
C LYS A 692 -87.11 -2.43 2.40
N PRO A 693 -87.58 -2.08 1.19
CA PRO A 693 -88.89 -1.47 1.08
C PRO A 693 -89.92 -2.48 1.60
N LYS A 694 -90.69 -2.09 2.62
CA LYS A 694 -91.85 -2.86 3.06
C LYS A 694 -92.77 -3.06 1.85
N PRO A 695 -93.22 -4.28 1.54
CA PRO A 695 -94.20 -4.48 0.48
C PRO A 695 -95.50 -3.78 0.89
N THR A 696 -95.97 -2.89 0.02
CA THR A 696 -97.32 -2.33 0.08
C THR A 696 -98.34 -3.47 0.03
N PRO A 697 -99.35 -3.51 0.91
CA PRO A 697 -100.39 -4.53 0.84
C PRO A 697 -101.22 -4.32 -0.44
N ARG A 698 -101.28 -5.37 -1.27
CA ARG A 698 -102.22 -5.46 -2.40
C ARG A 698 -103.65 -5.50 -1.87
N THR A 699 -104.41 -4.43 -2.04
CA THR A 699 -105.88 -4.48 -2.02
C THR A 699 -106.37 -4.56 -3.46
N SER A 700 -106.56 -5.78 -3.94
CA SER A 700 -107.32 -6.05 -5.16
C SER A 700 -108.81 -5.97 -4.83
N VAL A 701 -109.49 -4.92 -5.27
CA VAL A 701 -110.95 -4.89 -5.37
C VAL A 701 -111.31 -4.90 -6.85
N PRO A 702 -111.89 -5.98 -7.39
CA PRO A 702 -112.60 -5.91 -8.65
C PRO A 702 -114.07 -5.58 -8.36
N LYS A 703 -114.68 -4.70 -9.17
CA LYS A 703 -116.08 -4.81 -9.63
C LYS A 703 -116.48 -3.57 -10.44
N TYR A 704 -116.66 -3.75 -11.74
CA TYR A 704 -117.80 -3.15 -12.43
C TYR A 704 -119.01 -4.06 -12.19
N SER A 705 -120.14 -3.48 -11.76
CA SER A 705 -121.50 -3.91 -12.15
C SER A 705 -122.54 -3.00 -11.50
N THR A 706 -123.10 -2.12 -12.34
CA THR A 706 -124.47 -1.59 -12.39
C THR A 706 -125.50 -2.10 -11.37
N THR A 707 -126.14 -1.18 -10.64
CA THR A 707 -127.61 -1.05 -10.45
C THR A 707 -127.95 0.34 -9.89
N GLU A 708 -128.47 1.19 -10.78
CA GLU A 708 -129.70 2.00 -10.69
C GLU A 708 -130.21 2.63 -9.36
N TYR A 709 -130.54 3.94 -9.49
CA TYR A 709 -131.71 4.68 -8.97
C TYR A 709 -132.05 4.63 -7.47
N ILE A 710 -131.89 5.77 -6.77
CA ILE A 710 -132.91 6.79 -6.43
C ILE A 710 -132.20 7.99 -5.79
#